data_AF-W7SIR0-F1
#
_entry.id   AF-W7SIR0-F1
#
_cell.length_a   1.000
_cell.length_b   1.000
_cell.length_c   1.000
_cell.angle_alpha   90.00
_cell.angle_beta   90.00
_cell.angle_gamma   90.00
#
_symmetry.space_group_name_H-M   'P 1'
#
loop_
_entity.id
_entity.type
_entity.pdbx_description
1 polymer ?
#
loop_
_entity_poly.entity_id
_entity_poly.type
_entity_poly.pdbx_seq_one_letter_code
_entity_poly.pdbx_strand_id
1 'polypeptide(L)'
;MSEVFPGASEMAARMRAFDWSTSALGSPEGWPEGMRAAVRICLTSRFPMILWWGSELRFLYNDAYLPLLGSKHPALDKPGAEVWPEIWHIIGPMLEGVLTTREATWSDDLLLPMNRHGYWEETYWTYSYSPLLDDTGAVAGVFTAVTDTTDRVVGARRMAALQDLGAQAGAPSADEACRRIADWADRHGQDVPYVWVHLDGADDDRWPLADVMRDGEPVVVAAVSGLPSGGWATPPTEAMVLPLRSDAGDRPLGAVVLAASAGRALDEDYQAFLRLVADQIAALVNGALAYQAQLVRAEELAALDRSKTVFFSNISHEFRTPLTLITGPLRELREQAPPEVDEQLSMIERNAMRLGKLVNALLDFSRIEAGRVQAHYEPVDLAVLTTELASVFRAAMEKAGLALEVDCPPLGRPVSVDRDMWEKVVLNLLSNAFKFTLDGSVTVTLRPDGDHAVLCVRDTGVGIPEREMPRLFERFHRIEQPRARSTEGSGIGLALVRELAQLHGGDVTAESVDGEGTCFTVRIPFGEGRAITATTNSTAVSTPYVEEALRWLPPDVPSGGPFDRGPGHVLVADDNADMRDYLARLLGERHTVRTVGDGAKALDLIRSEPPDLVISDVMMPGLDGISLVRELRSDPRTARLPVLLLSARAGQEAASEGLRAGADDYLVKPFAAGELLARVSTHVRLGRVRRQGEERFRTMADVAPALIWASDRTGRRVLANRGWSEFTGLEGLGDEWREALHPDDRDAYLATFEQATRDGEPFDTEYRLRRADGAYHWVLEHAVPIGHGAEFGGHVASCVDVNERYQESERQRLLAQVGTALDTATGVRQRLDRLIGVLIDSQLADGCAVTRVTDAGVPVTMAHAGVAVTPVAVEEPTLISPTQMALPLRARGDVLAVLTMNGAEYCERDLALATQIADRAGIALDNALLLAEEQATARRLTLLQQATADFSAATSPQRVAETVATHGRRLFLDHEFAVFEQRDPHRLEALVVPGQQHGLDRLDLREHSPIADAVGGLMPLWLDRVDDWYDEYPDF
;
A
#
# COMPACT_ATOMS: atom_id res chain seq x y z
N MET A 1 35.41 41.15 -15.36
CA MET A 1 34.29 40.88 -14.44
C MET A 1 33.16 40.08 -15.06
N SER A 2 32.38 40.60 -16.02
CA SER A 2 31.16 39.92 -16.55
C SER A 2 31.40 38.56 -17.20
N GLU A 3 32.61 38.28 -17.67
CA GLU A 3 33.00 36.94 -18.15
C GLU A 3 33.25 35.94 -17.01
N VAL A 4 33.70 36.40 -15.84
CA VAL A 4 33.95 35.59 -14.63
C VAL A 4 32.68 35.37 -13.83
N PHE A 5 31.79 36.36 -13.83
CA PHE A 5 30.50 36.37 -13.13
C PHE A 5 29.35 36.49 -14.15
N PRO A 6 29.04 35.39 -14.89
CA PRO A 6 28.04 35.38 -15.95
C PRO A 6 26.61 35.36 -15.41
N GLY A 7 25.64 35.59 -16.30
CA GLY A 7 24.22 35.52 -15.98
C GLY A 7 23.67 36.74 -15.24
N ALA A 8 22.37 36.66 -14.93
CA ALA A 8 21.60 37.73 -14.28
C ALA A 8 21.30 37.45 -12.81
N SER A 9 21.97 36.47 -12.19
CA SER A 9 21.75 36.07 -10.80
C SER A 9 22.15 37.17 -9.81
N GLU A 10 21.58 37.13 -8.60
CA GLU A 10 21.87 38.07 -7.53
C GLU A 10 23.32 37.96 -7.07
N MET A 11 23.84 36.74 -6.86
CA MET A 11 25.27 36.59 -6.49
C MET A 11 26.20 36.98 -7.64
N ALA A 12 25.84 36.70 -8.89
CA ALA A 12 26.61 37.18 -10.04
C ALA A 12 26.58 38.71 -10.17
N ALA A 13 25.50 39.38 -9.75
CA ALA A 13 25.43 40.85 -9.67
C ALA A 13 26.23 41.40 -8.48
N ARG A 14 26.13 40.80 -7.29
CA ARG A 14 26.90 41.18 -6.10
C ARG A 14 28.40 41.02 -6.30
N MET A 15 28.86 39.91 -6.86
CA MET A 15 30.28 39.69 -7.19
C MET A 15 30.80 40.68 -8.25
N ARG A 16 29.94 41.20 -9.14
CA ARG A 16 30.28 42.30 -10.07
C ARG A 16 30.30 43.69 -9.42
N ALA A 17 29.67 43.86 -8.26
CA ALA A 17 29.61 45.13 -7.53
C ALA A 17 30.64 45.23 -6.38
N PHE A 18 31.29 44.12 -6.03
CA PHE A 18 32.25 44.02 -4.93
C PHE A 18 33.62 44.60 -5.30
N ASP A 19 34.26 45.34 -4.38
CA ASP A 19 35.60 45.91 -4.59
C ASP A 19 36.70 44.91 -4.24
N TRP A 20 36.95 44.00 -5.19
CA TRP A 20 38.01 43.00 -5.12
C TRP A 20 39.43 43.56 -5.00
N SER A 21 39.66 44.88 -5.16
CA SER A 21 40.98 45.47 -4.90
C SER A 21 41.32 45.50 -3.39
N THR A 22 40.31 45.34 -2.54
CA THR A 22 40.44 45.23 -1.08
C THR A 22 40.49 43.77 -0.59
N SER A 23 40.29 42.79 -1.48
CA SER A 23 40.23 41.36 -1.17
C SER A 23 41.60 40.70 -1.11
N ALA A 24 41.78 39.72 -0.20
CA ALA A 24 42.96 38.86 -0.21
C ALA A 24 42.98 37.87 -1.39
N LEU A 25 41.84 37.67 -2.07
CA LEU A 25 41.76 36.94 -3.34
C LEU A 25 42.23 37.79 -4.54
N GLY A 26 42.32 39.12 -4.38
CA GLY A 26 42.68 40.06 -5.44
C GLY A 26 41.64 40.16 -6.57
N SER A 27 41.98 40.92 -7.62
CA SER A 27 41.07 41.21 -8.74
C SER A 27 40.70 39.96 -9.57
N PRO A 28 39.43 39.75 -9.96
CA PRO A 28 38.98 38.53 -10.66
C PRO A 28 39.61 38.27 -12.03
N GLU A 29 40.12 39.31 -12.68
CA GLU A 29 40.93 39.21 -13.90
C GLU A 29 42.23 38.42 -13.65
N GLY A 30 42.83 38.55 -12.46
CA GLY A 30 44.09 37.91 -12.07
C GLY A 30 43.94 36.54 -11.39
N TRP A 31 42.71 36.08 -11.12
CA TRP A 31 42.47 34.77 -10.49
C TRP A 31 43.02 33.59 -11.32
N PRO A 32 43.43 32.48 -10.70
CA PRO A 32 43.76 31.24 -11.40
C PRO A 32 42.60 30.76 -12.29
N GLU A 33 42.89 30.11 -13.40
CA GLU A 33 41.86 29.68 -14.35
C GLU A 33 41.00 28.53 -13.77
N GLY A 34 41.57 27.70 -12.88
CA GLY A 34 40.83 26.72 -12.07
C GLY A 34 39.71 27.32 -11.21
N MET A 35 39.76 28.62 -10.90
CA MET A 35 38.75 29.32 -10.09
C MET A 35 37.42 29.58 -10.88
N ARG A 36 37.20 29.13 -12.15
CA ARG A 36 36.21 29.78 -13.10
C ARG A 36 35.23 28.94 -14.02
N ALA A 37 34.78 27.72 -13.64
CA ALA A 37 33.71 26.60 -14.06
C ALA A 37 33.60 26.24 -12.47
N ALA A 38 34.60 26.35 -11.54
CA ALA A 38 34.35 26.60 -10.11
C ALA A 38 33.41 27.81 -9.82
N VAL A 39 33.86 29.08 -9.95
CA VAL A 39 32.94 30.25 -9.77
C VAL A 39 31.80 30.27 -10.78
N ARG A 40 32.03 29.81 -12.02
CA ARG A 40 30.97 29.78 -13.05
C ARG A 40 29.93 28.66 -12.84
N ILE A 41 30.28 27.41 -12.47
CA ILE A 41 29.33 26.37 -11.98
C ILE A 41 28.55 26.97 -10.84
N CYS A 42 29.28 27.44 -9.81
CA CYS A 42 28.68 27.87 -8.57
C CYS A 42 27.55 28.86 -8.89
N LEU A 43 27.85 29.97 -9.56
CA LEU A 43 26.88 31.01 -9.93
C LEU A 43 25.74 30.59 -10.89
N THR A 44 25.80 29.43 -11.54
CA THR A 44 24.77 28.99 -12.51
C THR A 44 24.10 27.65 -12.18
N SER A 45 24.64 26.90 -11.22
CA SER A 45 24.00 25.73 -10.63
C SER A 45 22.75 26.15 -9.85
N ARG A 46 21.70 25.31 -9.92
CA ARG A 46 20.53 25.42 -9.06
C ARG A 46 20.68 24.68 -7.73
N PHE A 47 21.71 23.85 -7.56
CA PHE A 47 22.05 23.25 -6.28
C PHE A 47 22.85 24.24 -5.41
N PRO A 48 22.65 24.27 -4.09
CA PRO A 48 23.42 25.13 -3.19
C PRO A 48 24.91 24.77 -3.23
N MET A 49 25.77 25.76 -3.52
CA MET A 49 27.21 25.54 -3.71
C MET A 49 28.08 26.61 -3.06
N ILE A 50 29.18 26.14 -2.47
CA ILE A 50 30.24 26.94 -1.84
C ILE A 50 31.56 26.62 -2.51
N LEU A 51 32.43 27.61 -2.62
CA LEU A 51 33.86 27.46 -2.88
C LEU A 51 34.60 28.09 -1.71
N TRP A 52 35.56 27.36 -1.16
CA TRP A 52 36.45 27.81 -0.10
C TRP A 52 37.82 28.06 -0.73
N TRP A 53 38.30 29.31 -0.80
CA TRP A 53 39.52 29.61 -1.55
C TRP A 53 40.64 30.25 -0.72
N GLY A 54 41.89 29.84 -1.01
CA GLY A 54 43.10 30.33 -0.35
C GLY A 54 43.31 29.79 1.06
N SER A 55 44.39 30.21 1.70
CA SER A 55 44.78 29.76 3.05
C SER A 55 43.82 30.17 4.17
N GLU A 56 42.92 31.12 3.91
CA GLU A 56 41.85 31.56 4.83
C GLU A 56 40.50 30.86 4.54
N LEU A 57 40.45 29.94 3.55
CA LEU A 57 39.24 29.23 3.11
C LEU A 57 38.05 30.21 2.90
N ARG A 58 38.28 31.25 2.10
CA ARG A 58 37.35 32.37 1.91
C ARG A 58 36.08 31.98 1.14
N PHE A 59 34.95 32.52 1.58
CA PHE A 59 33.61 32.21 1.08
C PHE A 59 33.31 32.83 -0.29
N LEU A 60 33.09 31.98 -1.29
CA LEU A 60 32.38 32.30 -2.53
C LEU A 60 31.20 31.32 -2.66
N TYR A 61 30.03 31.79 -3.08
CA TYR A 61 28.79 30.98 -3.07
C TYR A 61 27.76 31.52 -4.06
N ASN A 62 26.70 30.74 -4.30
CA ASN A 62 25.67 31.03 -5.28
C ASN A 62 24.32 31.42 -4.69
N ASP A 63 23.39 31.78 -5.58
CA ASP A 63 22.02 32.15 -5.25
C ASP A 63 21.27 31.04 -4.50
N ALA A 64 21.47 29.77 -4.89
CA ALA A 64 20.87 28.63 -4.19
C ALA A 64 21.41 28.44 -2.76
N TYR A 65 22.59 28.98 -2.45
CA TYR A 65 23.15 29.01 -1.09
C TYR A 65 22.69 30.22 -0.26
N LEU A 66 21.97 31.20 -0.84
CA LEU A 66 21.50 32.39 -0.10
C LEU A 66 20.59 32.07 1.09
N PRO A 67 19.57 31.19 0.98
CA PRO A 67 18.70 30.86 2.12
C PRO A 67 19.49 30.27 3.29
N LEU A 68 20.46 29.42 2.97
CA LEU A 68 21.24 28.63 3.92
C LEU A 68 22.15 29.46 4.83
N LEU A 69 22.49 30.69 4.43
CA LEU A 69 23.27 31.63 5.24
C LEU A 69 22.43 32.39 6.28
N GLY A 70 21.12 32.54 6.06
CA GLY A 70 20.26 33.40 6.87
C GLY A 70 20.88 34.79 7.13
N SER A 71 20.97 35.18 8.40
CA SER A 71 21.51 36.46 8.85
C SER A 71 23.03 36.63 8.67
N LYS A 72 23.78 35.59 8.28
CA LYS A 72 25.22 35.67 7.99
C LYS A 72 25.51 36.32 6.63
N HIS A 73 24.50 36.45 5.76
CA HIS A 73 24.62 37.16 4.50
C HIS A 73 24.76 38.69 4.71
N PRO A 74 25.69 39.39 4.02
CA PRO A 74 26.65 38.87 3.05
C PRO A 74 27.85 38.19 3.72
N ALA A 75 28.16 36.97 3.27
CA ALA A 75 29.33 36.19 3.68
C ALA A 75 30.51 36.30 2.68
N LEU A 76 30.29 36.98 1.55
CA LEU A 76 31.22 37.03 0.42
C LEU A 76 32.61 37.52 0.85
N ASP A 77 33.65 36.78 0.44
CA ASP A 77 35.06 37.07 0.68
C ASP A 77 35.51 37.09 2.17
N LYS A 78 34.68 36.60 3.10
CA LYS A 78 35.07 36.38 4.50
C LYS A 78 35.76 35.02 4.67
N PRO A 79 36.70 34.86 5.63
CA PRO A 79 37.25 33.56 6.02
C PRO A 79 36.16 32.59 6.49
N GLY A 80 36.28 31.30 6.17
CA GLY A 80 35.30 30.27 6.56
C GLY A 80 35.02 30.22 8.07
N ALA A 81 36.08 30.40 8.87
CA ALA A 81 36.01 30.45 10.33
C ALA A 81 35.28 31.69 10.89
N GLU A 82 35.13 32.77 10.12
CA GLU A 82 34.33 33.95 10.51
C GLU A 82 32.86 33.82 10.09
N VAL A 83 32.57 33.06 9.03
CA VAL A 83 31.21 32.80 8.56
C VAL A 83 30.53 31.74 9.42
N TRP A 84 31.23 30.66 9.76
CA TRP A 84 30.71 29.52 10.52
C TRP A 84 31.54 29.17 11.78
N PRO A 85 31.88 30.13 12.66
CA PRO A 85 32.68 29.88 13.86
C PRO A 85 32.09 28.79 14.78
N GLU A 86 30.76 28.63 14.79
CA GLU A 86 30.07 27.64 15.62
C GLU A 86 30.46 26.18 15.25
N ILE A 87 30.50 25.86 13.96
CA ILE A 87 30.75 24.51 13.44
C ILE A 87 32.17 24.34 12.88
N TRP A 88 33.00 25.38 12.89
CA TRP A 88 34.37 25.33 12.36
C TRP A 88 35.23 24.23 12.99
N HIS A 89 34.97 23.90 14.26
CA HIS A 89 35.63 22.80 14.97
C HIS A 89 35.30 21.40 14.40
N ILE A 90 34.23 21.28 13.61
CA ILE A 90 33.82 20.07 12.88
C ILE A 90 34.31 20.15 11.43
N ILE A 91 33.92 21.19 10.70
CA ILE A 91 34.15 21.29 9.25
C ILE A 91 35.57 21.72 8.87
N GLY A 92 36.23 22.53 9.70
CA GLY A 92 37.59 23.04 9.45
C GLY A 92 38.62 21.92 9.29
N PRO A 93 38.72 20.97 10.24
CA PRO A 93 39.60 19.80 10.09
C PRO A 93 39.33 18.95 8.84
N MET A 94 38.09 18.90 8.34
CA MET A 94 37.74 18.17 7.12
C MET A 94 38.22 18.93 5.87
N LEU A 95 38.03 20.26 5.83
CA LEU A 95 38.55 21.12 4.77
C LEU A 95 40.09 21.12 4.74
N GLU A 96 40.75 21.21 5.89
CA GLU A 96 42.21 21.07 6.04
C GLU A 96 42.69 19.68 5.61
N GLY A 97 41.91 18.63 5.87
CA GLY A 97 42.11 17.29 5.33
C GLY A 97 42.18 17.30 3.80
N VAL A 98 41.15 17.81 3.12
CA VAL A 98 41.11 17.88 1.65
C VAL A 98 42.26 18.73 1.07
N LEU A 99 42.65 19.83 1.73
CA LEU A 99 43.81 20.63 1.32
C LEU A 99 45.15 19.86 1.43
N THR A 100 45.28 18.98 2.43
CA THR A 100 46.56 18.31 2.75
C THR A 100 46.70 16.93 2.10
N THR A 101 45.66 16.09 2.12
CA THR A 101 45.69 14.75 1.48
C THR A 101 45.45 14.81 -0.02
N ARG A 102 44.72 15.84 -0.49
CA ARG A 102 44.16 15.95 -1.86
C ARG A 102 43.10 14.90 -2.19
N GLU A 103 42.56 14.22 -1.19
CA GLU A 103 41.46 13.27 -1.35
C GLU A 103 40.13 13.98 -1.08
N ALA A 104 39.06 13.59 -1.79
CA ALA A 104 37.74 14.12 -1.52
C ALA A 104 37.15 13.48 -0.25
N THR A 105 36.35 14.23 0.51
CA THR A 105 35.59 13.71 1.65
C THR A 105 34.10 13.97 1.47
N TRP A 106 33.25 13.20 2.14
CA TRP A 106 31.80 13.35 2.09
C TRP A 106 31.20 13.09 3.47
N SER A 107 29.96 13.49 3.66
CA SER A 107 29.17 13.24 4.87
C SER A 107 27.70 13.17 4.51
N ASP A 108 26.96 12.37 5.26
CA ASP A 108 25.53 12.12 5.08
C ASP A 108 24.82 12.39 6.41
N ASP A 109 23.72 13.13 6.38
CA ASP A 109 22.93 13.54 7.55
C ASP A 109 23.80 13.98 8.75
N LEU A 110 24.84 14.78 8.49
CA LEU A 110 25.71 15.26 9.56
C LEU A 110 25.04 16.40 10.31
N LEU A 111 24.78 16.19 11.61
CA LEU A 111 24.29 17.21 12.52
C LEU A 111 25.33 18.32 12.69
N LEU A 112 24.99 19.53 12.24
CA LEU A 112 25.78 20.74 12.38
C LEU A 112 24.92 21.81 13.08
N PRO A 113 25.05 22.02 14.41
CA PRO A 113 24.27 23.06 15.10
C PRO A 113 24.68 24.46 14.62
N MET A 114 23.78 25.17 13.95
CA MET A 114 24.05 26.46 13.30
C MET A 114 23.39 27.64 14.04
N ASN A 115 23.90 28.85 13.92
CA ASN A 115 23.18 30.07 14.32
C ASN A 115 23.02 31.03 13.12
N ARG A 116 22.20 30.61 12.15
CA ARG A 116 21.87 31.39 10.94
C ARG A 116 20.61 32.25 11.08
N HIS A 117 19.75 32.00 12.08
CA HIS A 117 18.50 32.73 12.30
C HIS A 117 18.38 33.41 13.67
N GLY A 118 19.48 33.55 14.42
CA GLY A 118 19.53 34.23 15.72
C GLY A 118 19.29 33.32 16.94
N TYR A 119 18.94 32.07 16.71
CA TYR A 119 18.86 30.98 17.70
C TYR A 119 19.79 29.83 17.28
N TRP A 120 20.01 28.86 18.17
CA TRP A 120 20.75 27.64 17.85
C TRP A 120 19.83 26.64 17.14
N GLU A 121 20.10 26.40 15.86
CA GLU A 121 19.27 25.60 14.98
C GLU A 121 19.83 24.19 14.84
N GLU A 122 18.95 23.20 15.00
CA GLU A 122 19.19 21.82 14.58
C GLU A 122 19.22 21.77 13.04
N THR A 123 20.39 21.54 12.44
CA THR A 123 20.50 21.36 10.99
C THR A 123 21.31 20.12 10.64
N TYR A 124 20.83 19.34 9.66
CA TYR A 124 21.45 18.13 9.15
C TYR A 124 21.86 18.33 7.69
N TRP A 125 23.03 17.80 7.32
CA TRP A 125 23.62 18.07 6.01
C TRP A 125 24.23 16.85 5.36
N THR A 126 23.88 16.64 4.09
CA THR A 126 24.62 15.75 3.19
C THR A 126 25.43 16.61 2.22
N TYR A 127 26.76 16.41 2.18
CA TYR A 127 27.67 17.22 1.37
C TYR A 127 28.95 16.48 0.97
N SER A 128 29.64 17.02 -0.03
CA SER A 128 30.99 16.59 -0.42
C SER A 128 31.97 17.75 -0.50
N TYR A 129 33.21 17.51 -0.05
CA TYR A 129 34.35 18.41 -0.14
C TYR A 129 35.35 17.85 -1.16
N SER A 130 35.43 18.50 -2.32
CA SER A 130 36.29 18.09 -3.43
C SER A 130 37.43 19.10 -3.63
N PRO A 131 38.69 18.67 -3.84
CA PRO A 131 39.83 19.59 -3.97
C PRO A 131 39.76 20.40 -5.27
N LEU A 132 39.98 21.71 -5.18
CA LEU A 132 40.17 22.59 -6.34
C LEU A 132 41.66 22.88 -6.56
N LEU A 133 42.14 22.61 -7.77
CA LEU A 133 43.54 22.79 -8.14
C LEU A 133 43.80 24.17 -8.75
N ASP A 134 44.91 24.79 -8.37
CA ASP A 134 45.46 25.95 -9.07
C ASP A 134 46.17 25.56 -10.37
N ASP A 135 46.66 26.57 -11.10
CA ASP A 135 47.38 26.37 -12.35
C ASP A 135 48.80 25.80 -12.16
N THR A 136 49.22 25.45 -10.93
CA THR A 136 50.43 24.68 -10.61
C THR A 136 50.16 23.20 -10.28
N GLY A 137 48.89 22.83 -10.08
CA GLY A 137 48.50 21.49 -9.62
C GLY A 137 48.60 21.29 -8.09
N ALA A 138 48.64 22.39 -7.33
CA ALA A 138 48.44 22.38 -5.88
C ALA A 138 46.95 22.58 -5.55
N VAL A 139 46.50 22.05 -4.41
CA VAL A 139 45.13 22.33 -3.93
C VAL A 139 45.12 23.74 -3.35
N ALA A 140 44.35 24.63 -3.96
CA ALA A 140 44.24 26.05 -3.58
C ALA A 140 42.84 26.43 -3.06
N GLY A 141 41.92 25.46 -3.03
CA GLY A 141 40.61 25.61 -2.45
C GLY A 141 39.85 24.28 -2.40
N VAL A 142 38.61 24.35 -1.92
CA VAL A 142 37.66 23.23 -1.88
C VAL A 142 36.38 23.64 -2.58
N PHE A 143 35.83 22.73 -3.39
CA PHE A 143 34.49 22.81 -3.96
C PHE A 143 33.52 22.07 -3.05
N THR A 144 32.33 22.63 -2.87
CA THR A 144 31.26 22.00 -2.08
C THR A 144 29.91 22.17 -2.77
N ALA A 145 29.22 21.06 -3.00
CA ALA A 145 27.77 21.03 -3.11
C ALA A 145 27.21 20.56 -1.76
N VAL A 146 26.14 21.22 -1.28
CA VAL A 146 25.44 20.81 -0.05
C VAL A 146 23.95 20.60 -0.33
N THR A 147 23.37 19.67 0.43
CA THR A 147 21.92 19.54 0.60
C THR A 147 21.63 19.69 2.10
N ASP A 148 20.74 20.62 2.44
CA ASP A 148 20.13 20.69 3.76
C ASP A 148 19.11 19.53 3.85
N THR A 149 19.36 18.54 4.71
CA THR A 149 18.52 17.34 4.88
C THR A 149 17.67 17.39 6.14
N THR A 150 17.69 18.52 6.85
CA THR A 150 17.09 18.67 8.19
C THR A 150 15.64 18.25 8.23
N ASP A 151 14.81 18.66 7.26
CA ASP A 151 13.38 18.32 7.27
C ASP A 151 13.11 16.85 6.96
N ARG A 152 14.00 16.15 6.22
CA ARG A 152 13.93 14.69 6.06
C ARG A 152 14.26 13.97 7.37
N VAL A 153 15.37 14.34 8.03
CA VAL A 153 15.84 13.68 9.26
C VAL A 153 14.88 13.93 10.41
N VAL A 154 14.51 15.19 10.64
CA VAL A 154 13.57 15.60 11.69
C VAL A 154 12.16 15.08 11.37
N GLY A 155 11.71 15.11 10.11
CA GLY A 155 10.44 14.54 9.68
C GLY A 155 10.34 13.04 9.96
N ALA A 156 11.40 12.27 9.67
CA ALA A 156 11.47 10.84 9.98
C ALA A 156 11.46 10.57 11.50
N ARG A 157 12.22 11.35 12.29
CA ARG A 157 12.25 11.24 13.76
C ARG A 157 10.86 11.55 14.37
N ARG A 158 10.20 12.61 13.90
CA ARG A 158 8.84 13.00 14.29
C ARG A 158 7.79 11.96 13.91
N MET A 159 7.90 11.36 12.72
CA MET A 159 7.01 10.28 12.29
C MET A 159 7.16 9.04 13.19
N ALA A 160 8.40 8.65 13.52
CA ALA A 160 8.67 7.56 14.45
C ALA A 160 8.14 7.86 15.87
N ALA A 161 8.25 9.11 16.33
CA ALA A 161 7.68 9.54 17.61
C ALA A 161 6.14 9.40 17.64
N LEU A 162 5.43 9.81 16.59
CA LEU A 162 3.98 9.62 16.45
C LEU A 162 3.59 8.13 16.41
N GLN A 163 4.37 7.29 15.73
CA GLN A 163 4.14 5.84 15.67
C GLN A 163 4.34 5.16 17.03
N ASP A 164 5.40 5.50 17.78
CA ASP A 164 5.63 5.03 19.15
C ASP A 164 4.48 5.47 20.08
N LEU A 165 4.00 6.71 19.95
CA LEU A 165 2.86 7.22 20.73
C LEU A 165 1.56 6.46 20.40
N GLY A 166 1.28 6.21 19.11
CA GLY A 166 0.14 5.42 18.67
C GLY A 166 0.17 3.97 19.18
N ALA A 167 1.37 3.39 19.33
CA ALA A 167 1.55 2.06 19.90
C ALA A 167 1.26 1.98 21.41
N GLN A 168 1.15 3.10 22.14
CA GLN A 168 0.85 3.11 23.59
C GLN A 168 -0.62 2.84 23.94
N ALA A 169 -1.45 2.46 22.96
CA ALA A 169 -2.88 2.22 23.09
C ALA A 169 -3.26 1.14 24.13
N GLY A 170 -4.56 1.04 24.44
CA GLY A 170 -5.08 0.05 25.41
C GLY A 170 -4.64 0.32 26.85
N ALA A 171 -4.49 1.59 27.25
CA ALA A 171 -4.26 1.96 28.64
C ALA A 171 -5.54 1.77 29.48
N PRO A 172 -5.54 0.94 30.54
CA PRO A 172 -6.73 0.68 31.37
C PRO A 172 -7.24 1.87 32.20
N SER A 173 -6.50 2.98 32.29
CA SER A 173 -6.96 4.20 32.96
C SER A 173 -6.26 5.45 32.44
N ALA A 174 -6.84 6.63 32.69
CA ALA A 174 -6.22 7.91 32.36
C ALA A 174 -4.85 8.10 33.04
N ASP A 175 -4.66 7.64 34.29
CA ASP A 175 -3.36 7.69 35.00
C ASP A 175 -2.28 6.81 34.34
N GLU A 176 -2.69 5.69 33.74
CA GLU A 176 -1.81 4.79 33.00
C GLU A 176 -1.47 5.37 31.62
N ALA A 177 -2.44 5.97 30.92
CA ALA A 177 -2.19 6.72 29.68
C ALA A 177 -1.20 7.87 29.93
N CYS A 178 -1.42 8.69 30.97
CA CYS A 178 -0.55 9.82 31.30
C CYS A 178 0.89 9.39 31.64
N ARG A 179 1.07 8.22 32.30
CA ARG A 179 2.42 7.67 32.55
C ARG A 179 3.11 7.22 31.27
N ARG A 180 2.42 6.50 30.37
CA ARG A 180 2.97 6.14 29.05
C ARG A 180 3.34 7.34 28.20
N ILE A 181 2.55 8.42 28.27
CA ILE A 181 2.83 9.69 27.60
C ILE A 181 4.08 10.38 28.17
N ALA A 182 4.29 10.33 29.50
CA ALA A 182 5.52 10.81 30.12
C ALA A 182 6.74 9.97 29.74
N ASP A 183 6.64 8.64 29.83
CA ASP A 183 7.71 7.71 29.42
C ASP A 183 8.07 7.86 27.92
N TRP A 184 7.10 8.24 27.09
CA TRP A 184 7.29 8.59 25.68
C TRP A 184 8.00 9.94 25.51
N ALA A 185 7.58 10.97 26.23
CA ALA A 185 8.20 12.30 26.18
C ALA A 185 9.69 12.27 26.55
N ASP A 186 10.06 11.47 27.57
CA ASP A 186 11.45 11.26 27.97
C ASP A 186 12.30 10.59 26.87
N ARG A 187 11.69 9.79 25.97
CA ARG A 187 12.38 9.22 24.78
C ARG A 187 12.51 10.22 23.64
N HIS A 188 11.48 11.02 23.38
CA HIS A 188 11.37 11.91 22.21
C HIS A 188 11.64 13.39 22.52
N GLY A 189 12.30 13.66 23.64
CA GLY A 189 12.57 15.01 24.15
C GLY A 189 13.30 15.96 23.20
N GLN A 190 13.97 15.45 22.15
CA GLN A 190 14.57 16.29 21.11
C GLN A 190 13.53 17.10 20.31
N ASP A 191 12.33 16.55 20.09
CA ASP A 191 11.21 17.18 19.40
C ASP A 191 10.06 17.59 20.33
N VAL A 192 9.92 16.95 21.50
CA VAL A 192 8.90 17.31 22.50
C VAL A 192 9.53 17.34 23.90
N PRO A 193 10.37 18.35 24.22
CA PRO A 193 11.15 18.40 25.46
C PRO A 193 10.31 18.40 26.76
N TYR A 194 9.05 18.80 26.70
CA TYR A 194 8.13 18.84 27.85
C TYR A 194 6.70 18.57 27.41
N VAL A 195 6.02 17.70 28.15
CA VAL A 195 4.59 17.40 28.02
C VAL A 195 3.93 17.56 29.39
N TRP A 196 2.79 18.23 29.44
CA TRP A 196 1.92 18.21 30.63
C TRP A 196 0.45 18.09 30.22
N VAL A 197 -0.21 17.03 30.69
CA VAL A 197 -1.61 16.72 30.43
C VAL A 197 -2.46 17.16 31.61
N HIS A 198 -3.49 17.97 31.35
CA HIS A 198 -4.46 18.48 32.33
C HIS A 198 -5.87 18.04 31.92
N LEU A 199 -6.58 17.30 32.78
CA LEU A 199 -7.91 16.76 32.49
C LEU A 199 -9.02 17.32 33.39
N ASP A 200 -8.73 17.57 34.67
CA ASP A 200 -9.59 18.37 35.56
C ASP A 200 -8.74 18.88 36.73
N GLY A 201 -9.01 20.07 37.24
CA GLY A 201 -8.18 20.67 38.31
C GLY A 201 -8.29 22.17 38.48
N ALA A 202 -7.35 22.73 39.24
CA ALA A 202 -7.16 24.18 39.35
C ALA A 202 -6.26 24.68 38.21
N ASP A 203 -6.56 25.87 37.69
CA ASP A 203 -5.69 26.56 36.72
C ASP A 203 -4.30 26.82 37.32
N ASP A 204 -3.26 26.67 36.49
CA ASP A 204 -1.92 27.21 36.74
C ASP A 204 -1.81 28.53 35.97
N ASP A 205 -1.72 29.67 36.67
CA ASP A 205 -1.59 31.03 36.11
C ASP A 205 -0.44 31.17 35.09
N ARG A 206 0.51 30.21 35.06
CA ARG A 206 1.57 30.10 34.06
C ARG A 206 1.06 29.81 32.64
N TRP A 207 -0.11 29.19 32.49
CA TRP A 207 -0.61 28.64 31.24
C TRP A 207 -2.07 29.07 30.96
N PRO A 208 -2.43 29.46 29.72
CA PRO A 208 -3.79 29.90 29.35
C PRO A 208 -4.79 28.73 29.22
N LEU A 209 -4.84 27.83 30.20
CA LEU A 209 -5.70 26.65 30.22
C LEU A 209 -7.18 27.03 30.09
N ALA A 210 -7.66 27.96 30.94
CA ALA A 210 -9.03 28.45 30.94
C ALA A 210 -9.49 29.07 29.61
N ASP A 211 -8.58 29.66 28.81
CA ASP A 211 -8.90 30.19 27.48
C ASP A 211 -9.02 29.05 26.45
N VAL A 212 -8.05 28.14 26.40
CA VAL A 212 -8.05 26.97 25.51
C VAL A 212 -9.25 26.05 25.79
N MET A 213 -9.60 25.84 27.06
CA MET A 213 -10.75 25.04 27.51
C MET A 213 -12.11 25.69 27.22
N ARG A 214 -12.15 27.01 27.02
CA ARG A 214 -13.37 27.77 26.69
C ARG A 214 -13.57 27.88 25.20
N ASP A 215 -12.51 28.24 24.46
CA ASP A 215 -12.60 28.65 23.06
C ASP A 215 -12.29 27.49 22.09
N GLY A 216 -11.70 26.39 22.56
CA GLY A 216 -11.46 25.18 21.77
C GLY A 216 -10.34 25.30 20.72
N GLU A 217 -9.54 26.37 20.78
CA GLU A 217 -8.43 26.67 19.88
C GLU A 217 -7.08 26.64 20.62
N PRO A 218 -5.97 26.24 19.97
CA PRO A 218 -4.67 26.16 20.60
C PRO A 218 -4.01 27.54 20.73
N VAL A 219 -3.25 27.74 21.81
CA VAL A 219 -2.56 29.00 22.11
C VAL A 219 -1.05 28.78 22.20
N VAL A 220 -0.28 29.59 21.47
CA VAL A 220 1.19 29.64 21.59
C VAL A 220 1.59 30.59 22.72
N VAL A 221 2.48 30.13 23.59
CA VAL A 221 3.02 30.85 24.75
C VAL A 221 4.52 31.01 24.58
N ALA A 222 4.98 32.26 24.48
CA ALA A 222 6.39 32.61 24.34
C ALA A 222 7.01 33.10 25.67
N ALA A 223 8.35 33.19 25.71
CA ALA A 223 9.15 33.58 26.88
C ALA A 223 8.97 32.67 28.12
N VAL A 224 8.65 31.39 27.89
CA VAL A 224 8.57 30.37 28.93
C VAL A 224 9.97 30.11 29.52
N SER A 225 10.05 29.73 30.81
CA SER A 225 11.31 29.43 31.48
C SER A 225 11.20 28.28 32.48
N GLY A 226 12.34 27.71 32.88
CA GLY A 226 12.38 26.60 33.84
C GLY A 226 11.80 25.28 33.32
N LEU A 227 11.84 25.05 32.01
CA LEU A 227 11.49 23.78 31.37
C LEU A 227 12.74 22.90 31.17
N PRO A 228 12.60 21.55 31.12
CA PRO A 228 13.68 20.65 30.68
C PRO A 228 14.10 20.96 29.24
N SER A 229 15.37 20.73 28.90
CA SER A 229 15.94 21.11 27.59
C SER A 229 15.89 20.04 26.49
N GLY A 230 15.37 18.84 26.77
CA GLY A 230 15.25 17.79 25.73
C GLY A 230 16.56 17.28 25.13
N GLY A 231 17.69 17.48 25.83
CA GLY A 231 19.03 17.20 25.32
C GLY A 231 19.76 18.43 24.72
N TRP A 232 19.06 19.55 24.53
CA TRP A 232 19.67 20.80 24.06
C TRP A 232 20.44 21.53 25.17
N ALA A 233 21.40 22.38 24.76
CA ALA A 233 22.22 23.18 25.68
C ALA A 233 21.44 24.32 26.37
N THR A 234 20.28 24.70 25.81
CA THR A 234 19.37 25.73 26.35
C THR A 234 17.96 25.15 26.51
N PRO A 235 17.21 25.55 27.55
CA PRO A 235 15.81 25.15 27.71
C PRO A 235 14.92 25.81 26.65
N PRO A 236 13.76 25.20 26.31
CA PRO A 236 12.81 25.76 25.37
C PRO A 236 12.14 27.03 25.92
N THR A 237 11.96 28.02 25.05
CA THR A 237 11.35 29.33 25.38
C THR A 237 9.94 29.51 24.83
N GLU A 238 9.47 28.58 24.00
CA GLU A 238 8.13 28.58 23.39
C GLU A 238 7.43 27.25 23.68
N ALA A 239 6.12 27.31 23.87
CA ALA A 239 5.27 26.15 24.05
C ALA A 239 3.88 26.40 23.46
N MET A 240 3.16 25.32 23.18
CA MET A 240 1.82 25.34 22.63
C MET A 240 0.88 24.64 23.62
N VAL A 241 -0.21 25.30 23.98
CA VAL A 241 -1.29 24.73 24.79
C VAL A 241 -2.41 24.34 23.85
N LEU A 242 -2.73 23.05 23.77
CA LEU A 242 -3.68 22.48 22.83
C LEU A 242 -4.87 21.84 23.55
N PRO A 243 -6.10 21.95 23.01
CA PRO A 243 -7.27 21.31 23.57
C PRO A 243 -7.25 19.80 23.29
N LEU A 244 -7.46 18.99 24.33
CA LEU A 244 -7.69 17.55 24.19
C LEU A 244 -9.15 17.33 23.81
N ARG A 245 -9.40 17.23 22.50
CA ARG A 245 -10.75 17.09 21.93
C ARG A 245 -11.41 15.78 22.38
N SER A 246 -12.73 15.80 22.51
CA SER A 246 -13.53 14.61 22.82
C SER A 246 -14.32 14.17 21.59
N ASP A 247 -14.49 12.86 21.42
CA ASP A 247 -15.42 12.30 20.43
C ASP A 247 -16.89 12.63 20.74
N ALA A 248 -17.19 13.12 21.96
CA ALA A 248 -18.54 13.24 22.50
C ALA A 248 -19.15 14.66 22.52
N GLY A 249 -18.42 15.73 22.11
CA GLY A 249 -19.03 17.06 22.00
C GLY A 249 -18.07 18.26 21.88
N ASP A 250 -18.65 19.46 21.76
CA ASP A 250 -17.98 20.75 21.48
C ASP A 250 -16.92 21.20 22.50
N ARG A 251 -16.87 20.63 23.70
CA ARG A 251 -15.96 21.07 24.77
C ARG A 251 -14.79 20.09 24.93
N PRO A 252 -13.53 20.56 25.06
CA PRO A 252 -12.39 19.68 25.33
C PRO A 252 -12.56 18.91 26.63
N LEU A 253 -11.99 17.69 26.68
CA LEU A 253 -11.81 16.93 27.92
C LEU A 253 -10.81 17.58 28.87
N GLY A 254 -9.91 18.39 28.32
CA GLY A 254 -8.72 18.88 28.99
C GLY A 254 -7.84 19.65 28.01
N ALA A 255 -6.61 19.96 28.44
CA ALA A 255 -5.59 20.56 27.60
C ALA A 255 -4.24 19.85 27.79
N VAL A 256 -3.40 19.90 26.77
CA VAL A 256 -2.00 19.46 26.84
C VAL A 256 -1.07 20.63 26.52
N VAL A 257 -0.05 20.80 27.34
CA VAL A 257 1.05 21.72 27.09
C VAL A 257 2.20 20.95 26.48
N LEU A 258 2.61 21.33 25.27
CA LEU A 258 3.76 20.77 24.55
C LEU A 258 4.79 21.89 24.32
N ALA A 259 6.02 21.73 24.81
CA ALA A 259 7.08 22.71 24.55
C ALA A 259 7.74 22.48 23.19
N ALA A 260 8.06 23.57 22.48
CA ALA A 260 8.82 23.52 21.23
C ALA A 260 10.32 23.41 21.54
N SER A 261 11.02 22.54 20.83
CA SER A 261 12.45 22.29 20.96
C SER A 261 13.27 23.55 20.77
N ALA A 262 14.26 23.79 21.63
CA ALA A 262 15.16 24.93 21.52
C ALA A 262 16.00 24.92 20.22
N GLY A 263 16.05 23.79 19.50
CA GLY A 263 16.70 23.61 18.20
C GLY A 263 15.88 24.05 16.98
N ARG A 264 14.60 24.39 17.11
CA ARG A 264 13.72 24.77 15.97
C ARG A 264 12.77 25.90 16.36
N ALA A 265 12.53 26.85 15.46
CA ALA A 265 11.44 27.81 15.62
C ALA A 265 10.06 27.11 15.60
N LEU A 266 9.07 27.62 16.33
CA LEU A 266 7.70 27.08 16.33
C LEU A 266 6.89 27.53 15.08
N ASP A 267 7.38 27.13 13.91
CA ASP A 267 6.76 27.36 12.60
C ASP A 267 5.45 26.56 12.38
N GLU A 268 4.81 26.75 11.22
CA GLU A 268 3.51 26.13 10.91
C GLU A 268 3.58 24.59 10.85
N ASP A 269 4.67 24.03 10.32
CA ASP A 269 4.88 22.58 10.23
C ASP A 269 5.18 21.97 11.61
N TYR A 270 5.93 22.66 12.47
CA TYR A 270 6.14 22.22 13.84
C TYR A 270 4.86 22.34 14.68
N GLN A 271 4.08 23.41 14.51
CA GLN A 271 2.75 23.51 15.10
C GLN A 271 1.80 22.40 14.61
N ALA A 272 1.88 22.00 13.34
CA ALA A 272 1.12 20.88 12.80
C ALA A 272 1.54 19.54 13.44
N PHE A 273 2.84 19.30 13.60
CA PHE A 273 3.34 18.13 14.36
C PHE A 273 2.85 18.12 15.82
N LEU A 274 2.92 19.26 16.53
CA LEU A 274 2.43 19.33 17.91
C LEU A 274 0.91 19.15 18.01
N ARG A 275 0.14 19.55 16.99
CA ARG A 275 -1.30 19.18 16.88
C ARG A 275 -1.49 17.68 16.76
N LEU A 276 -0.76 17.01 15.86
CA LEU A 276 -0.84 15.54 15.71
C LEU A 276 -0.44 14.80 17.00
N VAL A 277 0.56 15.29 17.74
CA VAL A 277 0.92 14.75 19.07
C VAL A 277 -0.23 14.95 20.07
N ALA A 278 -0.85 16.13 20.11
CA ALA A 278 -1.98 16.41 20.99
C ALA A 278 -3.23 15.59 20.65
N ASP A 279 -3.53 15.39 19.36
CA ASP A 279 -4.63 14.56 18.88
C ASP A 279 -4.40 13.07 19.22
N GLN A 280 -3.16 12.58 19.10
CA GLN A 280 -2.80 11.21 19.48
C GLN A 280 -2.83 11.02 21.02
N ILE A 281 -2.42 12.02 21.81
CA ILE A 281 -2.61 12.05 23.27
C ILE A 281 -4.10 12.04 23.62
N ALA A 282 -4.92 12.84 22.93
CA ALA A 282 -6.37 12.84 23.10
C ALA A 282 -6.97 11.47 22.77
N ALA A 283 -6.53 10.79 21.70
CA ALA A 283 -6.99 9.44 21.38
C ALA A 283 -6.63 8.41 22.48
N LEU A 284 -5.43 8.47 23.06
CA LEU A 284 -5.03 7.61 24.18
C LEU A 284 -5.89 7.85 25.43
N VAL A 285 -6.18 9.12 25.75
CA VAL A 285 -6.98 9.49 26.93
C VAL A 285 -8.47 9.19 26.72
N ASN A 286 -9.06 9.53 25.57
CA ASN A 286 -10.44 9.17 25.22
C ASN A 286 -10.60 7.64 25.25
N GLY A 287 -9.66 6.89 24.66
CA GLY A 287 -9.68 5.42 24.67
C GLY A 287 -9.63 4.82 26.08
N ALA A 288 -8.78 5.35 26.97
CA ALA A 288 -8.70 4.91 28.35
C ALA A 288 -10.00 5.21 29.14
N LEU A 289 -10.53 6.43 29.00
CA LEU A 289 -11.79 6.84 29.67
C LEU A 289 -12.99 6.05 29.12
N ALA A 290 -13.05 5.81 27.81
CA ALA A 290 -14.07 4.99 27.17
C ALA A 290 -14.00 3.53 27.63
N TYR A 291 -12.80 2.96 27.77
CA TYR A 291 -12.60 1.61 28.31
C TYR A 291 -13.05 1.52 29.78
N GLN A 292 -12.71 2.49 30.63
CA GLN A 292 -13.20 2.53 32.02
C GLN A 292 -14.73 2.66 32.08
N ALA A 293 -15.33 3.51 31.24
CA ALA A 293 -16.79 3.64 31.15
C ALA A 293 -17.45 2.36 30.61
N GLN A 294 -16.82 1.66 29.66
CA GLN A 294 -17.29 0.39 29.11
C GLN A 294 -17.23 -0.73 30.16
N LEU A 295 -16.19 -0.79 30.99
CA LEU A 295 -16.11 -1.75 32.10
C LEU A 295 -17.27 -1.56 33.10
N VAL A 296 -17.46 -0.33 33.60
CA VAL A 296 -18.57 -0.01 34.51
C VAL A 296 -19.93 -0.36 33.87
N ARG A 297 -20.12 0.01 32.60
CA ARG A 297 -21.36 -0.28 31.87
C ARG A 297 -21.56 -1.76 31.58
N ALA A 298 -20.48 -2.54 31.41
CA ALA A 298 -20.55 -3.99 31.28
C ALA A 298 -20.93 -4.67 32.60
N GLU A 299 -20.45 -4.17 33.74
CA GLU A 299 -20.88 -4.63 35.07
C GLU A 299 -22.36 -4.32 35.32
N GLU A 300 -22.83 -3.11 34.97
CA GLU A 300 -24.25 -2.73 35.01
C GLU A 300 -25.11 -3.61 34.09
N LEU A 301 -24.69 -3.84 32.85
CA LEU A 301 -25.39 -4.70 31.88
C LEU A 301 -25.42 -6.16 32.36
N ALA A 302 -24.32 -6.68 32.92
CA ALA A 302 -24.27 -8.02 33.49
C ALA A 302 -25.15 -8.16 34.73
N ALA A 303 -25.29 -7.11 35.55
CA ALA A 303 -26.28 -7.08 36.65
C ALA A 303 -27.72 -7.07 36.11
N LEU A 304 -27.99 -6.26 35.08
CA LEU A 304 -29.32 -6.13 34.47
C LEU A 304 -29.77 -7.42 33.75
N ASP A 305 -28.91 -8.07 32.96
CA ASP A 305 -29.31 -9.28 32.23
C ASP A 305 -29.47 -10.49 33.17
N ARG A 306 -28.67 -10.61 34.22
CA ARG A 306 -28.92 -11.57 35.32
C ARG A 306 -30.31 -11.36 35.94
N SER A 307 -30.74 -10.10 36.13
CA SER A 307 -32.10 -9.78 36.58
C SER A 307 -33.18 -10.11 35.54
N LYS A 308 -32.93 -9.81 34.25
CA LYS A 308 -33.86 -10.04 33.12
C LYS A 308 -34.09 -11.54 32.87
N THR A 309 -33.05 -12.36 32.93
CA THR A 309 -33.13 -13.81 32.72
C THR A 309 -33.94 -14.49 33.83
N VAL A 310 -33.79 -14.06 35.08
CA VAL A 310 -34.62 -14.52 36.21
C VAL A 310 -36.09 -14.11 36.02
N PHE A 311 -36.35 -12.90 35.52
CA PHE A 311 -37.70 -12.39 35.27
C PHE A 311 -38.49 -13.17 34.21
N PHE A 312 -37.90 -13.39 33.01
CA PHE A 312 -38.61 -14.07 31.91
C PHE A 312 -38.83 -15.57 32.12
N SER A 313 -37.96 -16.24 32.88
CA SER A 313 -38.15 -17.65 33.25
C SER A 313 -39.43 -17.84 34.07
N ASN A 314 -39.63 -16.99 35.08
CA ASN A 314 -40.79 -17.03 35.97
C ASN A 314 -42.11 -16.72 35.21
N ILE A 315 -42.11 -15.64 34.40
CA ILE A 315 -43.30 -15.22 33.62
C ILE A 315 -43.82 -16.32 32.69
N SER A 316 -42.91 -17.10 32.09
CA SER A 316 -43.31 -18.19 31.20
C SER A 316 -44.15 -19.23 31.94
N HIS A 317 -43.85 -19.52 33.20
CA HIS A 317 -44.63 -20.49 33.97
C HIS A 317 -46.03 -19.99 34.37
N GLU A 318 -46.27 -18.68 34.39
CA GLU A 318 -47.55 -18.07 34.80
C GLU A 318 -48.55 -17.92 33.64
N PHE A 319 -48.13 -17.53 32.43
CA PHE A 319 -49.06 -17.24 31.32
C PHE A 319 -49.79 -18.45 30.71
N ARG A 320 -49.41 -19.65 31.13
CA ARG A 320 -49.54 -20.87 30.31
C ARG A 320 -50.45 -21.93 30.95
N THR A 321 -50.46 -21.98 32.28
CA THR A 321 -51.50 -22.60 33.10
C THR A 321 -52.93 -22.08 32.77
N PRO A 322 -53.20 -20.77 32.56
CA PRO A 322 -54.53 -20.32 32.13
C PRO A 322 -54.91 -20.72 30.69
N LEU A 323 -53.99 -20.64 29.70
CA LEU A 323 -54.28 -21.05 28.31
C LEU A 323 -54.63 -22.54 28.18
N THR A 324 -53.97 -23.37 29.00
CA THR A 324 -54.28 -24.78 29.23
C THR A 324 -55.76 -24.98 29.60
N LEU A 325 -56.21 -24.27 30.63
CA LEU A 325 -57.54 -24.43 31.23
C LEU A 325 -58.69 -23.88 30.36
N ILE A 326 -58.37 -23.06 29.35
CA ILE A 326 -59.36 -22.52 28.39
C ILE A 326 -59.56 -23.46 27.19
N THR A 327 -58.48 -24.00 26.62
CA THR A 327 -58.52 -24.61 25.28
C THR A 327 -59.11 -26.04 25.29
N GLY A 328 -58.98 -26.77 26.39
CA GLY A 328 -59.54 -28.13 26.54
C GLY A 328 -61.08 -28.15 26.48
N PRO A 329 -61.78 -27.51 27.44
CA PRO A 329 -63.25 -27.54 27.51
C PRO A 329 -63.94 -26.98 26.25
N LEU A 330 -63.29 -26.05 25.54
CA LEU A 330 -63.82 -25.47 24.30
C LEU A 330 -63.99 -26.51 23.18
N ARG A 331 -63.17 -27.57 23.16
CA ARG A 331 -63.23 -28.63 22.13
C ARG A 331 -64.29 -29.68 22.42
N GLU A 332 -64.42 -30.12 23.67
CA GLU A 332 -65.49 -31.02 24.11
C GLU A 332 -66.89 -30.43 23.81
N LEU A 333 -67.01 -29.10 23.86
CA LEU A 333 -68.21 -28.36 23.48
C LEU A 333 -68.49 -28.34 21.96
N ARG A 334 -67.46 -28.33 21.09
CA ARG A 334 -67.64 -28.33 19.62
C ARG A 334 -68.20 -29.65 19.10
N GLU A 335 -67.74 -30.78 19.63
CA GLU A 335 -68.22 -32.12 19.21
C GLU A 335 -69.71 -32.36 19.53
N GLN A 336 -70.30 -31.52 20.38
CA GLN A 336 -71.70 -31.57 20.81
C GLN A 336 -72.55 -30.41 20.23
N ALA A 337 -71.97 -29.55 19.38
CA ALA A 337 -72.59 -28.29 18.97
C ALA A 337 -73.52 -28.41 17.74
N PRO A 338 -74.69 -27.73 17.74
CA PRO A 338 -75.47 -27.50 16.52
C PRO A 338 -74.72 -26.59 15.51
N PRO A 339 -74.99 -26.70 14.20
CA PRO A 339 -74.25 -25.96 13.17
C PRO A 339 -74.24 -24.43 13.35
N GLU A 340 -75.33 -23.88 13.88
CA GLU A 340 -75.53 -22.44 14.12
C GLU A 340 -74.62 -21.86 15.24
N VAL A 341 -73.88 -22.71 15.95
CA VAL A 341 -72.91 -22.33 17.00
C VAL A 341 -71.45 -22.62 16.59
N ASP A 342 -71.21 -23.54 15.64
CA ASP A 342 -69.84 -23.94 15.26
C ASP A 342 -69.05 -22.79 14.63
N GLU A 343 -69.69 -21.90 13.84
CA GLU A 343 -68.99 -20.74 13.26
C GLU A 343 -68.36 -19.82 14.33
N GLN A 344 -69.02 -19.65 15.48
CA GLN A 344 -68.50 -18.83 16.58
C GLN A 344 -67.34 -19.52 17.30
N LEU A 345 -67.47 -20.81 17.61
CA LEU A 345 -66.41 -21.61 18.24
C LEU A 345 -65.18 -21.73 17.33
N SER A 346 -65.39 -21.91 16.02
CA SER A 346 -64.36 -21.98 14.98
C SER A 346 -63.60 -20.66 14.78
N MET A 347 -64.27 -19.51 14.92
CA MET A 347 -63.59 -18.19 14.88
C MET A 347 -62.72 -17.94 16.13
N ILE A 348 -63.19 -18.37 17.30
CA ILE A 348 -62.42 -18.28 18.55
C ILE A 348 -61.17 -19.17 18.45
N GLU A 349 -61.31 -20.41 17.96
CA GLU A 349 -60.18 -21.33 17.74
C GLU A 349 -59.15 -20.76 16.73
N ARG A 350 -59.58 -20.17 15.61
CA ARG A 350 -58.66 -19.52 14.65
C ARG A 350 -57.86 -18.36 15.28
N ASN A 351 -58.46 -17.58 16.18
CA ASN A 351 -57.75 -16.47 16.83
C ASN A 351 -56.83 -16.95 17.95
N ALA A 352 -57.23 -17.95 18.73
CA ALA A 352 -56.33 -18.63 19.67
C ALA A 352 -55.11 -19.23 18.94
N MET A 353 -55.32 -19.87 17.78
CA MET A 353 -54.24 -20.40 16.94
C MET A 353 -53.37 -19.30 16.29
N ARG A 354 -53.93 -18.16 15.87
CA ARG A 354 -53.13 -17.05 15.32
C ARG A 354 -52.30 -16.36 16.41
N LEU A 355 -52.87 -16.15 17.59
CA LEU A 355 -52.12 -15.64 18.74
C LEU A 355 -51.03 -16.63 19.14
N GLY A 356 -51.34 -17.93 19.16
CA GLY A 356 -50.36 -19.00 19.30
C GLY A 356 -49.24 -18.94 18.25
N LYS A 357 -49.54 -18.76 16.96
CA LYS A 357 -48.51 -18.61 15.92
C LYS A 357 -47.66 -17.34 16.07
N LEU A 358 -48.22 -16.22 16.52
CA LEU A 358 -47.45 -14.98 16.72
C LEU A 358 -46.61 -15.01 17.99
N VAL A 359 -47.15 -15.54 19.09
CA VAL A 359 -46.39 -15.84 20.31
C VAL A 359 -45.28 -16.81 19.97
N ASN A 360 -45.59 -17.94 19.31
CA ASN A 360 -44.58 -18.93 18.93
C ASN A 360 -43.55 -18.38 17.94
N ALA A 361 -43.89 -17.56 16.95
CA ALA A 361 -42.91 -17.05 15.98
C ALA A 361 -42.04 -15.90 16.54
N LEU A 362 -42.62 -15.01 17.36
CA LEU A 362 -41.85 -14.01 18.11
C LEU A 362 -40.89 -14.70 19.08
N LEU A 363 -41.39 -15.76 19.73
CA LEU A 363 -40.58 -16.60 20.59
C LEU A 363 -39.55 -17.40 19.76
N ASP A 364 -39.87 -18.05 18.63
CA ASP A 364 -38.91 -18.76 17.76
C ASP A 364 -37.77 -17.83 17.37
N PHE A 365 -38.08 -16.62 16.89
CA PHE A 365 -37.07 -15.61 16.54
C PHE A 365 -36.25 -15.16 17.75
N SER A 366 -36.91 -14.75 18.84
CA SER A 366 -36.26 -14.45 20.14
C SER A 366 -35.53 -15.65 20.75
N ARG A 367 -35.68 -16.85 20.18
CA ARG A 367 -35.10 -18.11 20.63
C ARG A 367 -34.11 -18.71 19.63
N ILE A 368 -33.95 -18.09 18.44
CA ILE A 368 -32.81 -18.15 17.51
C ILE A 368 -31.79 -17.03 17.82
N GLU A 369 -32.23 -15.84 18.25
CA GLU A 369 -31.42 -14.60 18.16
C GLU A 369 -30.40 -14.37 19.29
N ALA A 370 -30.74 -14.72 20.53
CA ALA A 370 -29.73 -15.06 21.53
C ALA A 370 -29.65 -16.59 21.65
N GLY A 371 -30.03 -17.32 20.58
CA GLY A 371 -30.70 -18.61 20.49
C GLY A 371 -30.13 -19.79 21.24
N ARG A 372 -30.76 -20.96 21.21
CA ARG A 372 -30.15 -22.26 21.59
C ARG A 372 -30.37 -23.29 20.48
N VAL A 373 -30.65 -22.79 19.26
CA VAL A 373 -31.30 -23.53 18.16
C VAL A 373 -30.31 -24.42 17.45
N GLN A 374 -30.83 -25.58 17.04
CA GLN A 374 -30.14 -26.57 16.24
C GLN A 374 -31.11 -27.05 15.14
N ALA A 375 -30.57 -27.42 13.98
CA ALA A 375 -31.29 -27.77 12.75
C ALA A 375 -31.29 -29.29 12.50
N HIS A 376 -31.79 -29.74 11.34
CA HIS A 376 -31.80 -31.13 10.89
C HIS A 376 -31.36 -31.18 9.41
N TYR A 377 -30.60 -32.19 8.99
CA TYR A 377 -30.07 -32.25 7.62
C TYR A 377 -30.30 -33.62 6.98
N GLU A 378 -30.81 -33.67 5.74
CA GLU A 378 -31.03 -34.90 4.97
C GLU A 378 -30.26 -34.91 3.63
N PRO A 379 -29.82 -36.06 3.09
CA PRO A 379 -28.97 -36.09 1.88
C PRO A 379 -29.76 -35.88 0.58
N VAL A 380 -29.47 -34.81 -0.17
CA VAL A 380 -30.21 -34.37 -1.38
C VAL A 380 -29.31 -34.24 -2.63
N ASP A 381 -29.88 -34.49 -3.83
CA ASP A 381 -29.26 -34.13 -5.12
C ASP A 381 -29.55 -32.65 -5.45
N LEU A 382 -28.56 -31.80 -5.19
CA LEU A 382 -28.66 -30.35 -5.31
C LEU A 382 -28.66 -29.85 -6.77
N ALA A 383 -28.17 -30.65 -7.73
CA ALA A 383 -28.03 -30.26 -9.13
C ALA A 383 -29.38 -30.27 -9.87
N VAL A 384 -30.17 -31.31 -9.65
CA VAL A 384 -31.53 -31.41 -10.19
C VAL A 384 -32.39 -30.25 -9.67
N LEU A 385 -32.42 -30.07 -8.34
CA LEU A 385 -33.25 -29.06 -7.67
C LEU A 385 -32.91 -27.63 -8.12
N THR A 386 -31.62 -27.29 -8.24
CA THR A 386 -31.18 -25.93 -8.57
C THR A 386 -31.47 -25.57 -10.04
N THR A 387 -31.34 -26.54 -10.96
CA THR A 387 -31.55 -26.32 -12.40
C THR A 387 -33.00 -25.96 -12.73
N GLU A 388 -33.97 -26.59 -12.05
CA GLU A 388 -35.40 -26.33 -12.28
C GLU A 388 -35.76 -24.88 -11.90
N LEU A 389 -35.20 -24.38 -10.80
CA LEU A 389 -35.47 -23.05 -10.24
C LEU A 389 -34.94 -21.91 -11.12
N ALA A 390 -33.78 -22.09 -11.77
CA ALA A 390 -33.16 -21.10 -12.65
C ALA A 390 -33.91 -20.87 -13.99
N SER A 391 -34.70 -21.84 -14.43
CA SER A 391 -35.29 -21.87 -15.78
C SER A 391 -36.27 -20.72 -16.11
N VAL A 392 -36.84 -20.09 -15.09
CA VAL A 392 -38.00 -19.17 -15.19
C VAL A 392 -37.65 -17.79 -15.80
N PHE A 393 -36.40 -17.35 -15.71
CA PHE A 393 -36.02 -15.94 -15.89
C PHE A 393 -35.81 -15.49 -17.36
N ARG A 394 -35.80 -16.42 -18.32
CA ARG A 394 -35.21 -16.25 -19.66
C ARG A 394 -35.84 -15.15 -20.52
N ALA A 395 -37.16 -15.19 -20.70
CA ALA A 395 -37.84 -14.41 -21.75
C ALA A 395 -37.87 -12.88 -21.52
N ALA A 396 -37.68 -12.42 -20.28
CA ALA A 396 -37.65 -11.00 -19.99
C ALA A 396 -36.23 -10.41 -20.15
N MET A 397 -35.17 -11.20 -19.95
CA MET A 397 -33.78 -10.78 -20.17
C MET A 397 -33.65 -10.34 -21.65
N GLU A 398 -34.01 -11.25 -22.55
CA GLU A 398 -33.95 -11.05 -24.00
C GLU A 398 -34.68 -9.77 -24.45
N LYS A 399 -35.84 -9.50 -23.84
CA LYS A 399 -36.70 -8.35 -24.16
C LYS A 399 -36.14 -7.01 -23.65
N ALA A 400 -35.28 -7.02 -22.63
CA ALA A 400 -34.57 -5.82 -22.18
C ALA A 400 -33.38 -5.48 -23.08
N GLY A 401 -32.64 -6.50 -23.52
CA GLY A 401 -31.30 -6.38 -24.12
C GLY A 401 -30.27 -7.36 -23.54
N LEU A 402 -30.74 -8.43 -22.89
CA LEU A 402 -29.92 -9.30 -22.04
C LEU A 402 -29.93 -10.78 -22.46
N ALA A 403 -28.78 -11.45 -22.31
CA ALA A 403 -28.68 -12.91 -22.42
C ALA A 403 -28.87 -13.61 -21.05
N LEU A 404 -29.24 -14.91 -21.06
CA LEU A 404 -29.31 -15.76 -19.86
C LEU A 404 -28.71 -17.15 -20.13
N GLU A 405 -27.81 -17.61 -19.27
CA GLU A 405 -27.07 -18.87 -19.37
C GLU A 405 -27.24 -19.73 -18.09
N VAL A 406 -27.17 -21.06 -18.19
CA VAL A 406 -27.36 -21.99 -17.06
C VAL A 406 -26.51 -23.27 -17.26
N ASP A 407 -25.73 -23.69 -16.25
CA ASP A 407 -24.74 -24.77 -16.34
C ASP A 407 -24.52 -25.53 -14.99
N CYS A 408 -25.24 -26.64 -14.78
CA CYS A 408 -25.34 -27.33 -13.47
C CYS A 408 -25.23 -28.87 -13.58
N PRO A 409 -24.02 -29.47 -13.64
CA PRO A 409 -23.84 -30.93 -13.65
C PRO A 409 -24.12 -31.65 -12.30
N PRO A 410 -24.41 -32.98 -12.32
CA PRO A 410 -24.53 -33.79 -11.11
C PRO A 410 -23.23 -33.87 -10.29
N LEU A 411 -23.37 -33.91 -8.96
CA LEU A 411 -22.26 -33.72 -8.01
C LEU A 411 -21.58 -35.02 -7.53
N GLY A 412 -22.16 -36.19 -7.78
CA GLY A 412 -21.59 -37.50 -7.42
C GLY A 412 -21.62 -37.89 -5.93
N ARG A 413 -21.89 -36.93 -5.02
CA ARG A 413 -22.14 -37.14 -3.59
C ARG A 413 -23.42 -36.37 -3.19
N PRO A 414 -24.23 -36.85 -2.24
CA PRO A 414 -25.39 -36.12 -1.77
C PRO A 414 -25.00 -35.03 -0.76
N VAL A 415 -25.73 -33.92 -0.75
CA VAL A 415 -25.50 -32.79 0.16
C VAL A 415 -26.46 -32.93 1.32
N SER A 416 -25.99 -32.97 2.58
CA SER A 416 -26.89 -33.02 3.73
C SER A 416 -27.45 -31.63 3.99
N VAL A 417 -28.74 -31.42 3.69
CA VAL A 417 -29.43 -30.13 3.79
C VAL A 417 -30.81 -30.31 4.44
N ASP A 418 -31.25 -29.29 5.18
CA ASP A 418 -32.67 -29.07 5.38
C ASP A 418 -33.26 -28.57 4.05
N ARG A 419 -34.04 -29.45 3.40
CA ARG A 419 -34.66 -29.18 2.10
C ARG A 419 -35.47 -27.88 2.08
N ASP A 420 -36.23 -27.63 3.14
CA ASP A 420 -37.07 -26.45 3.28
C ASP A 420 -36.22 -25.18 3.36
N MET A 421 -35.01 -25.25 3.92
CA MET A 421 -34.09 -24.12 3.95
C MET A 421 -33.48 -23.82 2.58
N TRP A 422 -33.07 -24.83 1.80
CA TRP A 422 -32.43 -24.62 0.49
C TRP A 422 -33.37 -24.01 -0.56
N GLU A 423 -34.65 -24.43 -0.62
CA GLU A 423 -35.62 -23.86 -1.57
C GLU A 423 -35.73 -22.33 -1.43
N LYS A 424 -35.67 -21.84 -0.19
CA LYS A 424 -35.73 -20.40 0.12
C LYS A 424 -34.51 -19.64 -0.42
N VAL A 425 -33.34 -20.29 -0.56
CA VAL A 425 -32.10 -19.67 -1.05
C VAL A 425 -32.20 -19.28 -2.52
N VAL A 426 -32.29 -20.27 -3.42
CA VAL A 426 -32.10 -20.10 -4.87
C VAL A 426 -33.07 -19.07 -5.45
N LEU A 427 -34.32 -19.08 -4.99
CA LEU A 427 -35.38 -18.20 -5.51
C LEU A 427 -35.11 -16.72 -5.23
N ASN A 428 -34.47 -16.36 -4.12
CA ASN A 428 -34.18 -14.96 -3.79
C ASN A 428 -33.05 -14.35 -4.64
N LEU A 429 -32.14 -15.16 -5.21
CA LEU A 429 -30.91 -14.68 -5.85
C LEU A 429 -31.11 -14.29 -7.31
N LEU A 430 -31.83 -15.13 -8.07
CA LEU A 430 -32.15 -14.88 -9.47
C LEU A 430 -32.87 -13.53 -9.66
N SER A 431 -33.65 -13.12 -8.66
CA SER A 431 -34.28 -11.79 -8.62
C SER A 431 -33.30 -10.66 -8.76
N ASN A 432 -32.17 -10.75 -8.07
CA ASN A 432 -31.28 -9.61 -7.88
C ASN A 432 -30.45 -9.40 -9.14
N ALA A 433 -30.00 -10.49 -9.76
CA ALA A 433 -29.41 -10.44 -11.09
C ALA A 433 -30.37 -9.74 -12.08
N PHE A 434 -31.64 -10.17 -12.17
CA PHE A 434 -32.56 -9.44 -13.05
C PHE A 434 -32.73 -7.97 -12.60
N LYS A 435 -32.94 -7.72 -11.30
CA LYS A 435 -33.05 -6.39 -10.71
C LYS A 435 -31.86 -5.46 -11.01
N PHE A 436 -30.69 -6.00 -11.28
CA PHE A 436 -29.48 -5.20 -11.45
C PHE A 436 -28.76 -5.38 -12.81
N THR A 437 -29.37 -6.10 -13.78
CA THR A 437 -28.90 -6.19 -15.18
C THR A 437 -29.69 -5.28 -16.17
N LEU A 438 -29.02 -4.76 -17.20
CA LEU A 438 -29.47 -3.64 -18.06
C LEU A 438 -29.35 -4.03 -19.53
N ASP A 439 -28.09 -4.02 -19.99
CA ASP A 439 -27.58 -4.52 -21.26
C ASP A 439 -26.41 -5.47 -20.90
N GLY A 440 -26.19 -6.56 -21.66
CA GLY A 440 -25.24 -7.62 -21.29
C GLY A 440 -25.87 -9.00 -21.03
N SER A 441 -25.51 -9.72 -19.96
CA SER A 441 -25.93 -11.11 -19.69
C SER A 441 -26.09 -11.48 -18.22
N VAL A 442 -26.60 -12.70 -17.96
CA VAL A 442 -26.75 -13.35 -16.64
C VAL A 442 -26.41 -14.85 -16.78
N THR A 443 -25.68 -15.47 -15.83
CA THR A 443 -25.16 -16.86 -15.97
C THR A 443 -25.23 -17.66 -14.66
N VAL A 444 -26.08 -18.70 -14.60
CA VAL A 444 -26.25 -19.56 -13.42
C VAL A 444 -25.37 -20.82 -13.52
N THR A 445 -24.63 -21.19 -12.48
CA THR A 445 -23.82 -22.41 -12.45
C THR A 445 -23.99 -23.20 -11.15
N LEU A 446 -23.77 -24.53 -11.17
CA LEU A 446 -23.61 -25.33 -9.95
C LEU A 446 -22.47 -26.34 -10.12
N ARG A 447 -21.48 -26.35 -9.23
CA ARG A 447 -20.29 -27.21 -9.32
C ARG A 447 -19.93 -27.85 -7.96
N PRO A 448 -19.31 -29.05 -7.95
CA PRO A 448 -18.66 -29.58 -6.76
C PRO A 448 -17.28 -28.95 -6.62
N ASP A 449 -16.92 -28.50 -5.42
CA ASP A 449 -15.64 -27.85 -5.10
C ASP A 449 -15.13 -28.34 -3.74
N GLY A 450 -14.06 -29.13 -3.76
CA GLY A 450 -13.63 -29.93 -2.62
C GLY A 450 -14.77 -30.79 -2.07
N ASP A 451 -15.10 -30.58 -0.79
CA ASP A 451 -16.21 -31.24 -0.12
C ASP A 451 -17.48 -30.36 -0.02
N HIS A 452 -17.68 -29.41 -0.94
CA HIS A 452 -18.86 -28.54 -1.01
C HIS A 452 -19.56 -28.55 -2.39
N ALA A 453 -20.86 -28.23 -2.40
CA ALA A 453 -21.65 -27.90 -3.58
C ALA A 453 -21.80 -26.37 -3.70
N VAL A 454 -21.56 -25.81 -4.90
CA VAL A 454 -21.34 -24.37 -5.11
C VAL A 454 -22.19 -23.82 -6.28
N LEU A 455 -23.12 -22.90 -6.01
CA LEU A 455 -24.10 -22.31 -6.94
C LEU A 455 -23.75 -20.85 -7.24
N CYS A 456 -23.33 -20.46 -8.46
CA CYS A 456 -23.13 -19.05 -8.86
C CYS A 456 -24.32 -18.53 -9.70
N VAL A 457 -24.63 -17.24 -9.67
CA VAL A 457 -25.65 -16.58 -10.50
C VAL A 457 -25.12 -15.22 -10.97
N ARG A 458 -24.34 -15.19 -12.06
CA ARG A 458 -23.69 -14.00 -12.67
C ARG A 458 -24.71 -13.09 -13.33
N ASP A 459 -24.38 -11.81 -13.45
CA ASP A 459 -25.08 -10.71 -14.08
C ASP A 459 -24.00 -9.77 -14.65
N THR A 460 -24.27 -8.95 -15.68
CA THR A 460 -23.29 -7.99 -16.24
C THR A 460 -23.80 -6.55 -16.34
N GLY A 461 -24.58 -6.11 -15.35
CA GLY A 461 -25.34 -4.87 -15.41
C GLY A 461 -24.61 -3.57 -15.00
N VAL A 462 -25.30 -2.70 -14.23
CA VAL A 462 -24.59 -1.94 -13.19
C VAL A 462 -24.05 -2.92 -12.17
N GLY A 463 -24.61 -4.12 -12.11
CA GLY A 463 -24.55 -4.92 -10.92
C GLY A 463 -25.09 -4.15 -9.73
N ILE A 464 -24.60 -4.54 -8.59
CA ILE A 464 -24.72 -3.80 -7.36
C ILE A 464 -23.36 -3.10 -7.26
N PRO A 465 -23.25 -1.78 -7.50
CA PRO A 465 -22.00 -1.05 -7.32
C PRO A 465 -21.39 -1.46 -5.99
N GLU A 466 -20.10 -1.81 -5.93
CA GLU A 466 -19.53 -2.62 -4.85
C GLU A 466 -19.87 -2.12 -3.43
N ARG A 467 -20.11 -0.82 -3.28
CA ARG A 467 -20.65 -0.14 -2.10
C ARG A 467 -22.00 -0.67 -1.54
N GLU A 468 -22.86 -1.31 -2.34
CA GLU A 468 -24.20 -1.79 -1.92
C GLU A 468 -24.28 -3.32 -1.75
N MET A 469 -23.23 -4.04 -2.11
CA MET A 469 -23.07 -5.46 -1.77
C MET A 469 -23.11 -5.76 -0.26
N PRO A 470 -22.53 -4.95 0.65
CA PRO A 470 -22.51 -5.25 2.08
C PRO A 470 -23.91 -5.38 2.71
N ARG A 471 -24.92 -4.69 2.16
CA ARG A 471 -26.23 -4.48 2.80
C ARG A 471 -27.33 -5.42 2.30
N LEU A 472 -27.08 -6.20 1.25
CA LEU A 472 -28.12 -6.89 0.51
C LEU A 472 -28.93 -7.91 1.34
N PHE A 473 -28.32 -8.44 2.40
CA PHE A 473 -28.88 -9.45 3.29
C PHE A 473 -29.27 -8.86 4.67
N GLU A 474 -29.61 -7.57 4.75
CA GLU A 474 -30.12 -6.90 5.96
C GLU A 474 -31.64 -7.04 6.15
N ARG A 475 -32.08 -7.12 7.41
CA ARG A 475 -33.49 -7.30 7.78
C ARG A 475 -34.29 -6.01 7.51
N PHE A 476 -35.39 -6.13 6.77
CA PHE A 476 -36.32 -5.06 6.35
C PHE A 476 -35.75 -4.02 5.34
N HIS A 477 -34.59 -4.26 4.71
CA HIS A 477 -33.91 -3.28 3.85
C HIS A 477 -34.32 -3.34 2.35
N ARG A 478 -34.01 -2.28 1.58
CA ARG A 478 -34.31 -2.05 0.16
C ARG A 478 -33.31 -1.05 -0.46
N ILE A 479 -33.07 -1.13 -1.77
CA ILE A 479 -32.20 -0.25 -2.56
C ILE A 479 -33.03 0.70 -3.46
N GLU A 480 -32.72 2.00 -3.46
CA GLU A 480 -33.35 3.03 -4.30
C GLU A 480 -32.35 3.58 -5.35
N GLN A 481 -32.13 2.87 -6.46
CA GLN A 481 -31.14 3.27 -7.48
C GLN A 481 -31.75 3.88 -8.75
N PRO A 482 -31.28 5.07 -9.21
CA PRO A 482 -31.58 5.63 -10.53
C PRO A 482 -30.55 5.29 -11.63
N ARG A 483 -29.35 4.77 -11.31
CA ARG A 483 -28.63 3.81 -12.20
C ARG A 483 -29.43 2.41 -12.06
N ALA A 484 -30.80 2.34 -11.83
CA ALA A 484 -31.74 1.14 -11.83
C ALA A 484 -33.25 1.34 -12.34
N ARG A 485 -34.18 0.33 -12.37
CA ARG A 485 -35.59 0.36 -12.93
C ARG A 485 -36.80 0.32 -11.92
N SER A 486 -36.77 -0.24 -10.69
CA SER A 486 -37.93 -0.30 -9.72
C SER A 486 -37.53 -0.64 -8.24
N THR A 487 -38.48 -0.69 -7.28
CA THR A 487 -38.21 -0.45 -5.82
C THR A 487 -38.98 -1.25 -4.74
N GLU A 488 -39.72 -2.34 -5.03
CA GLU A 488 -40.49 -3.09 -3.98
C GLU A 488 -39.83 -4.39 -3.45
N GLY A 489 -40.15 -4.78 -2.19
CA GLY A 489 -39.70 -6.03 -1.56
C GLY A 489 -39.89 -6.09 -0.02
N SER A 490 -40.08 -7.26 0.60
CA SER A 490 -40.36 -7.35 2.07
C SER A 490 -39.14 -7.17 2.97
N GLY A 491 -37.93 -7.26 2.43
CA GLY A 491 -36.66 -7.05 3.15
C GLY A 491 -36.27 -8.15 4.16
N ILE A 492 -37.07 -9.19 4.40
CA ILE A 492 -36.67 -10.33 5.23
C ILE A 492 -36.03 -11.45 4.38
N GLY A 493 -36.36 -11.54 3.08
CA GLY A 493 -36.00 -12.65 2.19
C GLY A 493 -34.50 -13.00 2.18
N LEU A 494 -33.65 -12.07 1.73
CA LEU A 494 -32.20 -12.28 1.68
C LEU A 494 -31.59 -12.46 3.08
N ALA A 495 -32.02 -11.68 4.07
CA ALA A 495 -31.55 -11.84 5.45
C ALA A 495 -31.81 -13.25 6.00
N LEU A 496 -32.97 -13.83 5.69
CA LEU A 496 -33.29 -15.21 6.02
C LEU A 496 -32.41 -16.19 5.23
N VAL A 497 -32.27 -16.02 3.92
CA VAL A 497 -31.40 -16.86 3.07
C VAL A 497 -29.97 -17.00 3.60
N ARG A 498 -29.41 -15.92 4.16
CA ARG A 498 -28.08 -15.94 4.78
C ARG A 498 -28.04 -16.75 6.09
N GLU A 499 -28.97 -16.54 7.01
CA GLU A 499 -29.04 -17.30 8.27
C GLU A 499 -29.30 -18.80 8.01
N LEU A 500 -30.10 -19.12 6.99
CA LEU A 500 -30.40 -20.49 6.58
C LEU A 500 -29.17 -21.18 5.98
N ALA A 501 -28.45 -20.54 5.06
CA ALA A 501 -27.19 -21.07 4.51
C ALA A 501 -26.12 -21.25 5.61
N GLN A 502 -26.01 -20.30 6.55
CA GLN A 502 -25.11 -20.43 7.71
C GLN A 502 -25.49 -21.57 8.65
N LEU A 503 -26.78 -21.86 8.84
CA LEU A 503 -27.21 -23.05 9.59
C LEU A 503 -26.80 -24.36 8.89
N HIS A 504 -26.56 -24.35 7.57
CA HIS A 504 -26.07 -25.52 6.84
C HIS A 504 -24.56 -25.73 6.93
N GLY A 505 -23.85 -24.94 7.74
CA GLY A 505 -22.38 -24.87 7.69
C GLY A 505 -21.85 -24.28 6.37
N GLY A 506 -22.73 -23.64 5.58
CA GLY A 506 -22.42 -23.04 4.29
C GLY A 506 -22.58 -21.52 4.29
N ASP A 507 -22.59 -20.93 3.10
CA ASP A 507 -22.61 -19.48 2.93
C ASP A 507 -23.31 -19.00 1.66
N VAL A 508 -23.45 -17.67 1.53
CA VAL A 508 -23.89 -16.97 0.32
C VAL A 508 -23.10 -15.67 0.17
N THR A 509 -22.69 -15.36 -1.06
CA THR A 509 -21.88 -14.20 -1.45
C THR A 509 -22.51 -13.50 -2.65
N ALA A 510 -21.91 -12.39 -3.10
CA ALA A 510 -21.93 -12.06 -4.52
C ALA A 510 -20.69 -11.28 -4.97
N GLU A 511 -20.28 -11.52 -6.22
CA GLU A 511 -19.22 -10.82 -6.95
C GLU A 511 -19.85 -9.81 -7.91
N SER A 512 -20.05 -8.55 -7.50
CA SER A 512 -20.61 -7.54 -8.39
C SER A 512 -19.63 -6.44 -8.74
N VAL A 513 -19.58 -6.06 -10.01
CA VAL A 513 -18.76 -4.95 -10.51
C VAL A 513 -19.68 -3.81 -10.96
N ASP A 514 -19.38 -2.55 -10.59
CA ASP A 514 -20.16 -1.40 -11.08
C ASP A 514 -20.00 -1.23 -12.59
N GLY A 515 -21.03 -1.60 -13.35
CA GLY A 515 -20.98 -1.60 -14.82
C GLY A 515 -20.53 -2.91 -15.48
N GLU A 516 -20.15 -3.94 -14.70
CA GLU A 516 -19.81 -5.29 -15.23
C GLU A 516 -20.49 -6.47 -14.49
N GLY A 517 -21.29 -6.20 -13.44
CA GLY A 517 -22.37 -7.06 -12.87
C GLY A 517 -22.05 -8.21 -11.89
N THR A 518 -23.12 -8.83 -11.36
CA THR A 518 -23.17 -9.65 -10.11
C THR A 518 -23.17 -11.19 -10.25
N CYS A 519 -22.20 -11.94 -9.73
CA CYS A 519 -22.33 -13.40 -9.45
C CYS A 519 -22.67 -13.74 -8.00
N PHE A 520 -23.92 -14.09 -7.69
CA PHE A 520 -24.30 -14.59 -6.37
C PHE A 520 -23.86 -16.04 -6.17
N THR A 521 -22.92 -16.31 -5.26
CA THR A 521 -22.39 -17.66 -5.02
C THR A 521 -22.86 -18.24 -3.69
N VAL A 522 -23.47 -19.43 -3.68
CA VAL A 522 -23.91 -20.15 -2.47
C VAL A 522 -23.12 -21.44 -2.33
N ARG A 523 -22.56 -21.74 -1.16
CA ARG A 523 -21.78 -22.97 -0.91
C ARG A 523 -22.38 -23.78 0.25
N ILE A 524 -22.44 -25.11 0.15
CA ILE A 524 -22.93 -26.02 1.21
C ILE A 524 -22.06 -27.30 1.27
N PRO A 525 -21.62 -27.78 2.44
CA PRO A 525 -20.83 -29.01 2.57
C PRO A 525 -21.62 -30.28 2.19
N PHE A 526 -20.94 -31.28 1.60
CA PHE A 526 -21.50 -32.61 1.40
C PHE A 526 -21.72 -33.35 2.74
N GLY A 527 -22.75 -34.20 2.79
CA GLY A 527 -23.04 -35.00 3.99
C GLY A 527 -22.33 -36.34 4.00
N GLU A 528 -22.13 -36.92 5.19
CA GLU A 528 -21.59 -38.28 5.36
C GLU A 528 -22.67 -39.34 5.04
N GLY A 529 -23.05 -39.45 3.75
CA GLY A 529 -24.08 -40.37 3.26
C GLY A 529 -23.83 -40.85 1.82
N ARG A 530 -24.34 -42.05 1.48
CA ARG A 530 -24.09 -42.68 0.16
C ARG A 530 -25.04 -42.20 -0.95
N ALA A 531 -24.48 -42.01 -2.15
CA ALA A 531 -25.18 -41.51 -3.34
C ALA A 531 -26.02 -42.56 -4.09
N ILE A 532 -27.07 -42.10 -4.78
CA ILE A 532 -27.87 -42.86 -5.77
C ILE A 532 -28.17 -41.96 -6.98
N THR A 533 -28.33 -42.54 -8.17
CA THR A 533 -28.50 -41.85 -9.47
C THR A 533 -29.84 -41.12 -9.64
N ALA A 534 -29.79 -39.94 -10.28
CA ALA A 534 -30.92 -39.05 -10.52
C ALA A 534 -32.09 -39.64 -11.35
N THR A 535 -33.31 -39.13 -11.12
CA THR A 535 -34.46 -39.25 -12.03
C THR A 535 -35.37 -38.02 -11.86
N THR A 536 -35.60 -37.27 -12.94
CA THR A 536 -36.32 -35.99 -12.92
C THR A 536 -37.84 -36.15 -12.93
N ASN A 537 -38.54 -35.56 -11.96
CA ASN A 537 -39.99 -35.36 -11.98
C ASN A 537 -40.30 -33.86 -11.85
N SER A 538 -40.17 -33.15 -12.97
CA SER A 538 -40.26 -31.69 -13.01
C SER A 538 -41.67 -31.18 -12.73
N THR A 539 -41.80 -30.23 -11.80
CA THR A 539 -43.08 -29.58 -11.47
C THR A 539 -42.96 -28.07 -11.26
N ALA A 540 -43.12 -27.33 -12.37
CA ALA A 540 -43.72 -25.98 -12.43
C ALA A 540 -43.26 -24.94 -11.39
N VAL A 541 -42.04 -24.44 -11.53
CA VAL A 541 -41.58 -23.23 -10.82
C VAL A 541 -42.26 -21.99 -11.39
N SER A 542 -42.79 -21.12 -10.53
CA SER A 542 -43.27 -19.78 -10.89
C SER A 542 -42.81 -18.75 -9.85
N THR A 543 -42.02 -17.75 -10.26
CA THR A 543 -41.37 -16.82 -9.30
C THR A 543 -41.39 -15.35 -9.70
N PRO A 544 -41.39 -14.42 -8.72
CA PRO A 544 -42.06 -13.10 -8.87
C PRO A 544 -41.11 -11.94 -9.24
N TYR A 545 -40.02 -12.21 -9.96
CA TYR A 545 -38.73 -11.58 -9.63
C TYR A 545 -37.92 -10.99 -10.82
N VAL A 546 -38.52 -10.59 -11.95
CA VAL A 546 -37.84 -10.65 -13.29
C VAL A 546 -37.71 -9.29 -14.12
N GLU A 547 -37.15 -8.09 -13.66
CA GLU A 547 -37.13 -6.76 -14.45
C GLU A 547 -36.00 -5.55 -14.65
N GLU A 548 -34.66 -5.31 -14.28
CA GLU A 548 -34.25 -3.93 -13.72
C GLU A 548 -32.90 -2.90 -13.66
N ALA A 549 -31.71 -2.64 -14.40
CA ALA A 549 -30.69 -1.43 -14.08
C ALA A 549 -29.76 -0.33 -15.00
N LEU A 550 -28.51 0.37 -14.75
CA LEU A 550 -27.65 1.48 -15.59
C LEU A 550 -26.01 2.06 -15.85
N ARG A 551 -24.97 2.86 -15.19
CA ARG A 551 -23.84 3.86 -15.90
C ARG A 551 -22.31 4.75 -15.60
N TRP A 552 -20.95 4.58 -15.15
CA TRP A 552 -19.90 5.76 -14.64
C TRP A 552 -18.07 5.91 -14.83
N LEU A 553 -16.99 7.00 -14.81
CA LEU A 553 -15.28 7.22 -15.19
C LEU A 553 -13.94 8.42 -14.82
N PRO A 554 -12.44 8.56 -15.19
CA PRO A 554 -10.95 9.40 -14.80
C PRO A 554 -9.58 10.15 -15.75
N PRO A 555 -8.09 10.65 -15.74
CA PRO A 555 -6.54 11.14 -15.09
C PRO A 555 -5.15 12.23 -15.63
N ASP A 556 -3.66 12.42 -15.27
CA ASP A 556 -2.33 13.56 -15.40
C ASP A 556 -0.51 13.45 -15.70
N VAL A 557 0.90 14.10 -15.65
CA VAL A 557 2.15 15.30 -15.30
C VAL A 557 3.96 15.44 -15.71
N PRO A 558 5.07 16.50 -15.64
CA PRO A 558 6.78 16.76 -15.99
C PRO A 558 8.12 17.93 -15.49
N SER A 559 9.60 18.39 -15.62
CA SER A 559 11.31 18.33 -16.07
C SER A 559 12.71 19.46 -15.71
N GLY A 560 14.22 19.78 -15.80
CA GLY A 560 15.95 19.55 -16.02
C GLY A 560 17.43 20.67 -16.11
N GLY A 561 18.95 20.52 -16.20
CA GLY A 561 20.39 21.53 -16.39
C GLY A 561 22.23 21.40 -16.28
N PRO A 562 23.43 22.31 -16.59
CA PRO A 562 25.18 22.24 -16.78
C PRO A 562 26.65 23.35 -16.66
N PHE A 563 28.17 23.16 -16.79
CA PHE A 563 29.71 24.00 -16.98
C PHE A 563 31.00 23.28 -17.81
N ASP A 564 32.05 23.85 -18.60
CA ASP A 564 33.54 23.32 -19.00
C ASP A 564 34.87 24.20 -19.57
N ARG A 565 36.22 23.73 -19.70
CA ARG A 565 37.66 24.32 -20.07
C ARG A 565 39.01 23.40 -20.27
N GLY A 566 40.04 23.55 -21.23
CA GLY A 566 41.58 23.22 -21.06
C GLY A 566 42.72 22.78 -22.17
N PRO A 567 43.80 21.88 -22.00
CA PRO A 567 45.16 21.76 -22.75
C PRO A 567 45.68 20.44 -23.58
N GLY A 568 46.69 20.47 -24.56
CA GLY A 568 47.01 19.41 -25.66
C GLY A 568 47.75 19.71 -27.09
N HIS A 569 47.54 18.91 -28.23
CA HIS A 569 48.27 18.47 -29.51
C HIS A 569 47.90 19.01 -30.97
N VAL A 570 48.72 18.80 -32.05
CA VAL A 570 48.46 19.23 -33.50
C VAL A 570 48.84 18.23 -34.63
N LEU A 571 48.02 18.14 -35.70
CA LEU A 571 48.32 17.41 -36.97
C LEU A 571 48.51 18.36 -38.17
N VAL A 572 49.51 18.08 -39.03
CA VAL A 572 49.80 18.83 -40.27
C VAL A 572 49.71 17.92 -41.50
N ALA A 573 48.86 18.25 -42.46
CA ALA A 573 48.72 17.60 -43.77
C ALA A 573 49.13 18.57 -44.89
N ASP A 574 50.19 18.25 -45.62
CA ASP A 574 50.72 19.06 -46.72
C ASP A 574 51.52 18.14 -47.64
N ASP A 575 51.40 18.24 -48.97
CA ASP A 575 52.09 17.32 -49.88
C ASP A 575 53.60 17.63 -50.02
N ASN A 576 53.99 18.89 -49.76
CA ASN A 576 55.36 19.37 -49.87
C ASN A 576 56.19 19.04 -48.61
N ALA A 577 57.30 18.33 -48.80
CA ALA A 577 58.20 17.93 -47.72
C ALA A 577 58.83 19.12 -46.98
N ASP A 578 59.36 20.11 -47.70
CA ASP A 578 60.00 21.29 -47.11
C ASP A 578 59.00 22.12 -46.28
N MET A 579 57.73 22.14 -46.70
CA MET A 579 56.65 22.80 -45.97
C MET A 579 56.26 22.03 -44.70
N ARG A 580 56.14 20.70 -44.75
CA ARG A 580 55.92 19.87 -43.55
C ARG A 580 57.03 20.05 -42.52
N ASP A 581 58.30 20.03 -42.96
CA ASP A 581 59.46 20.17 -42.07
C ASP A 581 59.55 21.60 -41.47
N TYR A 582 59.21 22.63 -42.27
CA TYR A 582 59.09 24.00 -41.78
C TYR A 582 57.99 24.14 -40.72
N LEU A 583 56.80 23.59 -40.98
CA LEU A 583 55.65 23.64 -40.06
C LEU A 583 55.91 22.83 -38.78
N ALA A 584 56.48 21.63 -38.89
CA ALA A 584 56.86 20.80 -37.75
C ALA A 584 57.86 21.51 -36.83
N ARG A 585 58.91 22.13 -37.41
CA ARG A 585 59.90 22.89 -36.66
C ARG A 585 59.33 24.15 -36.02
N LEU A 586 58.39 24.83 -36.67
CA LEU A 586 57.78 26.07 -36.17
C LEU A 586 56.75 25.82 -35.04
N LEU A 587 56.00 24.72 -35.12
CA LEU A 587 54.92 24.41 -34.18
C LEU A 587 55.38 23.50 -33.03
N GLY A 588 56.43 22.70 -33.25
CA GLY A 588 57.02 21.78 -32.29
C GLY A 588 57.68 22.44 -31.07
N GLU A 589 57.87 23.77 -31.09
CA GLU A 589 58.29 24.54 -29.90
C GLU A 589 57.23 24.55 -28.78
N ARG A 590 55.95 24.28 -29.11
CA ARG A 590 54.80 24.49 -28.20
C ARG A 590 53.75 23.39 -28.23
N HIS A 591 53.80 22.48 -29.20
CA HIS A 591 52.78 21.45 -29.42
C HIS A 591 53.42 20.13 -29.84
N THR A 592 52.77 19.02 -29.51
CA THR A 592 53.07 17.71 -30.11
C THR A 592 52.59 17.74 -31.56
N VAL A 593 53.51 17.85 -32.52
CA VAL A 593 53.19 17.94 -33.97
C VAL A 593 53.41 16.59 -34.65
N ARG A 594 52.42 16.15 -35.42
CA ARG A 594 52.53 15.00 -36.34
C ARG A 594 52.31 15.47 -37.77
N THR A 595 53.02 14.88 -38.74
CA THR A 595 52.97 15.28 -40.15
C THR A 595 52.55 14.13 -41.07
N VAL A 596 51.74 14.42 -42.09
CA VAL A 596 51.30 13.47 -43.13
C VAL A 596 51.34 14.12 -44.50
N GLY A 597 51.59 13.32 -45.55
CA GLY A 597 51.81 13.80 -46.92
C GLY A 597 50.58 13.83 -47.85
N ASP A 598 49.41 13.42 -47.35
CA ASP A 598 48.16 13.36 -48.11
C ASP A 598 46.94 13.34 -47.18
N GLY A 599 45.79 13.78 -47.70
CA GLY A 599 44.54 13.89 -46.94
C GLY A 599 43.94 12.54 -46.51
N ALA A 600 44.19 11.45 -47.24
CA ALA A 600 43.66 10.13 -46.88
C ALA A 600 44.31 9.60 -45.59
N LYS A 601 45.66 9.65 -45.52
CA LYS A 601 46.38 9.35 -44.26
C LYS A 601 46.04 10.32 -43.14
N ALA A 602 45.69 11.57 -43.44
CA ALA A 602 45.18 12.50 -42.44
C ALA A 602 43.85 12.00 -41.84
N LEU A 603 42.88 11.61 -42.68
CA LEU A 603 41.57 11.14 -42.24
C LEU A 603 41.66 9.84 -41.43
N ASP A 604 42.45 8.86 -41.88
CA ASP A 604 42.67 7.60 -41.17
C ASP A 604 43.33 7.81 -39.80
N LEU A 605 44.30 8.74 -39.73
CA LEU A 605 44.97 9.10 -38.49
C LEU A 605 44.03 9.86 -37.54
N ILE A 606 43.23 10.81 -38.02
CA ILE A 606 42.27 11.54 -37.18
C ILE A 606 41.21 10.60 -36.60
N ARG A 607 40.77 9.58 -37.37
CA ARG A 607 39.81 8.56 -36.92
C ARG A 607 40.38 7.58 -35.88
N SER A 608 41.70 7.49 -35.73
CA SER A 608 42.38 6.59 -34.78
C SER A 608 43.05 7.31 -33.60
N GLU A 609 43.51 8.55 -33.80
CA GLU A 609 44.19 9.38 -32.81
C GLU A 609 43.86 10.87 -33.07
N PRO A 610 42.71 11.38 -32.60
CA PRO A 610 42.24 12.72 -32.96
C PRO A 610 43.12 13.83 -32.33
N PRO A 611 43.67 14.78 -33.12
CA PRO A 611 44.46 15.93 -32.65
C PRO A 611 43.57 17.05 -32.08
N ASP A 612 44.12 18.14 -31.53
CA ASP A 612 43.31 19.33 -31.14
C ASP A 612 43.16 20.36 -32.25
N LEU A 613 43.98 20.25 -33.30
CA LEU A 613 43.90 21.04 -34.52
C LEU A 613 44.45 20.21 -35.68
N VAL A 614 43.75 20.29 -36.81
CA VAL A 614 44.27 19.89 -38.12
C VAL A 614 44.70 21.14 -38.87
N ILE A 615 45.91 21.14 -39.43
CA ILE A 615 46.39 22.14 -40.38
C ILE A 615 46.54 21.43 -41.72
N SER A 616 45.75 21.79 -42.72
CA SER A 616 45.76 21.11 -44.03
C SER A 616 46.03 22.09 -45.16
N ASP A 617 46.92 21.76 -46.09
CA ASP A 617 46.92 22.45 -47.38
C ASP A 617 45.66 22.11 -48.18
N VAL A 618 45.19 23.07 -48.98
CA VAL A 618 44.03 22.94 -49.85
C VAL A 618 44.31 22.08 -51.09
N MET A 619 45.55 22.03 -51.60
CA MET A 619 45.91 21.49 -52.93
C MET A 619 46.70 20.18 -52.88
N MET A 620 46.30 19.23 -52.02
CA MET A 620 46.96 17.92 -51.92
C MET A 620 46.48 16.92 -53.00
N PRO A 621 47.34 15.98 -53.47
CA PRO A 621 46.92 14.89 -54.34
C PRO A 621 45.95 13.90 -53.68
N GLY A 622 44.92 13.46 -54.41
CA GLY A 622 43.93 12.50 -53.92
C GLY A 622 42.80 13.20 -53.16
N LEU A 623 42.78 13.07 -51.84
CA LEU A 623 41.82 13.80 -50.98
C LEU A 623 42.38 15.19 -50.69
N ASP A 624 41.83 16.20 -51.35
CA ASP A 624 42.18 17.62 -51.15
C ASP A 624 41.73 18.13 -49.76
N GLY A 625 42.28 19.26 -49.31
CA GLY A 625 42.02 19.78 -47.97
C GLY A 625 40.57 20.22 -47.71
N ILE A 626 39.84 20.64 -48.74
CA ILE A 626 38.43 21.06 -48.63
C ILE A 626 37.53 19.82 -48.55
N SER A 627 37.85 18.78 -49.31
CA SER A 627 37.18 17.48 -49.27
C SER A 627 37.47 16.73 -47.96
N LEU A 628 38.69 16.83 -47.43
CA LEU A 628 39.03 16.35 -46.07
C LEU A 628 38.16 17.03 -45.00
N VAL A 629 37.98 18.36 -45.06
CA VAL A 629 37.06 19.05 -44.14
C VAL A 629 35.63 18.50 -44.24
N ARG A 630 35.11 18.24 -45.44
CA ARG A 630 33.76 17.66 -45.61
C ARG A 630 33.64 16.27 -44.98
N GLU A 631 34.64 15.41 -45.15
CA GLU A 631 34.72 14.08 -44.50
C GLU A 631 34.84 14.16 -42.96
N LEU A 632 35.46 15.22 -42.43
CA LEU A 632 35.51 15.47 -41.00
C LEU A 632 34.18 16.05 -40.47
N ARG A 633 33.44 16.82 -41.27
CA ARG A 633 32.11 17.32 -40.88
C ARG A 633 30.98 16.30 -41.05
N SER A 634 31.17 15.23 -41.81
CA SER A 634 30.20 14.13 -41.97
C SER A 634 30.29 13.06 -40.88
N ASP A 635 31.45 12.83 -40.27
CA ASP A 635 31.63 11.90 -39.14
C ASP A 635 31.39 12.64 -37.80
N PRO A 636 30.33 12.32 -37.03
CA PRO A 636 29.99 13.06 -35.80
C PRO A 636 31.09 13.08 -34.74
N ARG A 637 32.04 12.13 -34.78
CA ARG A 637 33.17 12.04 -33.85
C ARG A 637 34.28 13.06 -34.15
N THR A 638 34.33 13.57 -35.37
CA THR A 638 35.35 14.53 -35.84
C THR A 638 34.73 15.85 -36.31
N ALA A 639 33.40 15.95 -36.38
CA ALA A 639 32.68 17.15 -36.81
C ALA A 639 32.98 18.41 -36.00
N ARG A 640 33.43 18.29 -34.74
CA ARG A 640 33.81 19.40 -33.85
C ARG A 640 35.31 19.76 -33.85
N LEU A 641 36.14 18.97 -34.53
CA LEU A 641 37.60 19.11 -34.60
C LEU A 641 38.00 20.41 -35.32
N PRO A 642 38.81 21.31 -34.73
CA PRO A 642 39.27 22.49 -35.43
C PRO A 642 40.10 22.18 -36.68
N VAL A 643 39.83 22.88 -37.79
CA VAL A 643 40.64 22.79 -39.03
C VAL A 643 41.04 24.18 -39.53
N LEU A 644 42.36 24.38 -39.67
CA LEU A 644 42.98 25.55 -40.31
C LEU A 644 43.46 25.14 -41.72
N LEU A 645 42.92 25.79 -42.76
CA LEU A 645 43.34 25.57 -44.14
C LEU A 645 44.50 26.48 -44.54
N LEU A 646 45.51 25.93 -45.22
CA LEU A 646 46.60 26.66 -45.87
C LEU A 646 46.39 26.67 -47.39
N SER A 647 46.69 27.76 -48.09
CA SER A 647 46.43 27.85 -49.53
C SER A 647 47.31 28.85 -50.27
N ALA A 648 47.74 28.50 -51.49
CA ALA A 648 48.57 29.37 -52.34
C ALA A 648 47.80 30.47 -53.11
N ARG A 649 46.49 30.64 -52.90
CA ARG A 649 45.66 31.63 -53.62
C ARG A 649 45.23 32.79 -52.72
N ALA A 650 45.67 34.00 -53.04
CA ALA A 650 45.17 35.21 -52.41
C ALA A 650 43.85 35.66 -53.08
N GLY A 651 42.72 35.59 -52.36
CA GLY A 651 41.42 36.08 -52.83
C GLY A 651 40.27 35.66 -51.91
N GLN A 652 39.23 36.50 -51.80
CA GLN A 652 38.11 36.22 -50.88
C GLN A 652 37.25 35.02 -51.30
N GLU A 653 37.17 34.68 -52.58
CA GLU A 653 36.38 33.55 -53.07
C GLU A 653 36.92 32.21 -52.56
N ALA A 654 38.25 32.00 -52.63
CA ALA A 654 38.90 30.77 -52.16
C ALA A 654 38.82 30.61 -50.63
N ALA A 655 38.98 31.70 -49.88
CA ALA A 655 38.77 31.71 -48.43
C ALA A 655 37.30 31.38 -48.08
N SER A 656 36.35 31.93 -48.84
CA SER A 656 34.92 31.68 -48.65
C SER A 656 34.53 30.24 -48.96
N GLU A 657 35.16 29.58 -49.94
CA GLU A 657 34.92 28.16 -50.22
C GLU A 657 35.39 27.25 -49.07
N GLY A 658 36.60 27.46 -48.55
CA GLY A 658 37.14 26.68 -47.42
C GLY A 658 36.30 26.82 -46.15
N LEU A 659 35.90 28.04 -45.81
CA LEU A 659 35.02 28.31 -44.65
C LEU A 659 33.61 27.72 -44.86
N ARG A 660 33.04 27.79 -46.08
CA ARG A 660 31.74 27.15 -46.40
C ARG A 660 31.77 25.63 -46.37
N ALA A 661 32.91 25.00 -46.63
CA ALA A 661 33.08 23.57 -46.42
C ALA A 661 33.10 23.18 -44.92
N GLY A 662 33.27 24.16 -44.03
CA GLY A 662 33.23 23.99 -42.58
C GLY A 662 34.57 24.10 -41.86
N ALA A 663 35.62 24.65 -42.50
CA ALA A 663 36.88 24.93 -41.82
C ALA A 663 36.71 26.05 -40.79
N ASP A 664 37.35 25.94 -39.63
CA ASP A 664 37.29 26.96 -38.58
C ASP A 664 38.14 28.20 -38.94
N ASP A 665 39.15 28.06 -39.82
CA ASP A 665 40.05 29.14 -40.22
C ASP A 665 40.78 28.88 -41.56
N TYR A 666 41.37 29.93 -42.16
CA TYR A 666 42.07 29.91 -43.45
C TYR A 666 43.22 30.93 -43.52
N LEU A 667 44.39 30.51 -44.03
CA LEU A 667 45.63 31.29 -44.11
C LEU A 667 46.32 31.15 -45.49
N VAL A 668 46.74 32.28 -46.07
CA VAL A 668 47.34 32.32 -47.42
C VAL A 668 48.86 32.13 -47.37
N LYS A 669 49.40 31.21 -48.17
CA LYS A 669 50.85 31.03 -48.43
C LYS A 669 51.33 32.11 -49.44
N PRO A 670 52.45 32.81 -49.20
CA PRO A 670 53.30 32.78 -48.00
C PRO A 670 52.71 33.62 -46.85
N PHE A 671 52.70 33.04 -45.65
CA PHE A 671 52.20 33.67 -44.42
C PHE A 671 53.32 34.09 -43.47
N ALA A 672 53.01 35.00 -42.53
CA ALA A 672 53.90 35.33 -41.43
C ALA A 672 53.86 34.22 -40.35
N ALA A 673 55.02 33.78 -39.86
CA ALA A 673 55.11 32.73 -38.84
C ALA A 673 54.33 33.06 -37.55
N GLY A 674 54.33 34.33 -37.13
CA GLY A 674 53.57 34.80 -35.96
C GLY A 674 52.04 34.78 -36.16
N GLU A 675 51.57 34.97 -37.40
CA GLU A 675 50.14 34.90 -37.73
C GLU A 675 49.64 33.45 -37.66
N LEU A 676 50.41 32.52 -38.25
CA LEU A 676 50.14 31.09 -38.12
C LEU A 676 50.12 30.67 -36.64
N LEU A 677 51.14 31.04 -35.85
CA LEU A 677 51.21 30.70 -34.43
C LEU A 677 50.03 31.26 -33.62
N ALA A 678 49.55 32.47 -33.93
CA ALA A 678 48.40 33.07 -33.26
C ALA A 678 47.08 32.33 -33.56
N ARG A 679 46.83 32.00 -34.84
CA ARG A 679 45.66 31.20 -35.25
C ARG A 679 45.73 29.79 -34.66
N VAL A 680 46.87 29.12 -34.77
CA VAL A 680 47.11 27.79 -34.16
C VAL A 680 46.85 27.82 -32.66
N SER A 681 47.43 28.77 -31.91
CA SER A 681 47.22 28.87 -30.46
C SER A 681 45.75 29.15 -30.09
N THR A 682 44.99 29.81 -30.96
CA THR A 682 43.56 30.09 -30.74
C THR A 682 42.73 28.83 -30.95
N HIS A 683 42.93 28.12 -32.07
CA HIS A 683 42.14 26.95 -32.42
C HIS A 683 42.53 25.71 -31.63
N VAL A 684 43.80 25.54 -31.29
CA VAL A 684 44.25 24.52 -30.33
C VAL A 684 43.65 24.77 -28.94
N ARG A 685 43.47 26.02 -28.50
CA ARG A 685 42.72 26.30 -27.27
C ARG A 685 41.24 25.94 -27.41
N LEU A 686 40.59 26.29 -28.52
CA LEU A 686 39.18 25.97 -28.77
C LEU A 686 38.92 24.46 -28.89
N GLY A 687 39.75 23.73 -29.63
CA GLY A 687 39.67 22.27 -29.77
C GLY A 687 39.76 21.54 -28.44
N ARG A 688 40.40 22.16 -27.45
CA ARG A 688 40.56 21.58 -26.12
C ARG A 688 39.60 22.06 -25.07
N VAL A 689 39.11 23.30 -25.17
CA VAL A 689 37.90 23.68 -24.43
C VAL A 689 36.72 22.81 -24.91
N ARG A 690 36.70 22.39 -26.18
CA ARG A 690 35.77 21.36 -26.70
C ARG A 690 36.10 19.96 -26.14
N ARG A 691 37.29 19.40 -26.40
CA ARG A 691 37.69 18.05 -25.97
C ARG A 691 37.60 17.88 -24.46
N GLN A 692 38.24 18.76 -23.70
CA GLN A 692 38.19 18.69 -22.24
C GLN A 692 36.79 18.96 -21.70
N GLY A 693 35.95 19.69 -22.45
CA GLY A 693 34.52 19.81 -22.17
C GLY A 693 33.76 18.50 -22.28
N GLU A 694 34.00 17.76 -23.34
CA GLU A 694 33.40 16.45 -23.56
C GLU A 694 33.99 15.40 -22.59
N GLU A 695 35.28 15.50 -22.23
CA GLU A 695 35.94 14.65 -21.24
C GLU A 695 35.48 14.95 -19.81
N ARG A 696 35.48 16.22 -19.36
CA ARG A 696 34.99 16.60 -18.02
C ARG A 696 33.50 16.39 -17.88
N PHE A 697 32.69 16.65 -18.92
CA PHE A 697 31.26 16.33 -18.85
C PHE A 697 31.07 14.81 -18.67
N ARG A 698 31.82 13.98 -19.41
CA ARG A 698 31.80 12.52 -19.23
C ARG A 698 32.26 12.13 -17.83
N THR A 699 33.43 12.57 -17.37
CA THR A 699 33.94 12.27 -16.01
C THR A 699 33.00 12.77 -14.92
N MET A 700 32.43 13.97 -15.03
CA MET A 700 31.48 14.52 -14.05
C MET A 700 30.16 13.73 -14.03
N ALA A 701 29.70 13.23 -15.18
CA ALA A 701 28.60 12.29 -15.23
C ALA A 701 28.99 10.92 -14.64
N ASP A 702 30.22 10.45 -14.84
CA ASP A 702 30.71 9.15 -14.34
C ASP A 702 30.91 9.10 -12.81
N VAL A 703 31.05 10.25 -12.13
CA VAL A 703 30.98 10.36 -10.65
C VAL A 703 29.63 10.90 -10.14
N ALA A 704 28.66 11.16 -11.00
CA ALA A 704 27.30 11.49 -10.55
C ALA A 704 26.59 10.23 -10.03
N PRO A 705 25.93 10.25 -8.86
CA PRO A 705 25.14 9.13 -8.35
C PRO A 705 23.76 9.06 -9.03
N ALA A 706 23.76 9.10 -10.36
CA ALA A 706 22.57 9.11 -11.22
C ALA A 706 22.87 8.38 -12.53
N LEU A 707 21.83 7.87 -13.20
CA LEU A 707 21.96 7.27 -14.53
C LEU A 707 21.81 8.41 -15.55
N ILE A 708 22.82 8.66 -16.39
CA ILE A 708 22.84 9.82 -17.29
C ILE A 708 23.11 9.37 -18.71
N TRP A 709 22.31 9.87 -19.66
CA TRP A 709 22.60 9.73 -21.10
C TRP A 709 22.43 11.06 -21.84
N ALA A 710 23.04 11.17 -23.02
CA ALA A 710 22.84 12.30 -23.93
C ALA A 710 22.74 11.83 -25.38
N SER A 711 21.95 12.52 -26.20
CA SER A 711 21.76 12.28 -27.62
C SER A 711 22.28 13.44 -28.48
N ASP A 712 22.46 13.19 -29.78
CA ASP A 712 22.55 14.24 -30.79
C ASP A 712 21.15 14.58 -31.36
N ARG A 713 21.07 15.64 -32.19
CA ARG A 713 19.83 16.15 -32.80
C ARG A 713 19.01 15.14 -33.62
N THR A 714 19.52 13.93 -33.85
CA THR A 714 18.81 12.85 -34.55
C THR A 714 18.26 11.79 -33.60
N GLY A 715 18.36 11.98 -32.28
CA GLY A 715 17.92 11.02 -31.26
C GLY A 715 18.91 9.88 -30.99
N ARG A 716 20.02 9.82 -31.73
CA ARG A 716 21.07 8.83 -31.51
C ARG A 716 21.89 9.20 -30.26
N ARG A 717 22.11 8.24 -29.36
CA ARG A 717 22.91 8.45 -28.15
C ARG A 717 24.38 8.72 -28.48
N VAL A 718 24.99 9.64 -27.75
CA VAL A 718 26.40 10.05 -27.86
C VAL A 718 27.15 9.98 -26.52
N LEU A 719 26.41 9.80 -25.42
CA LEU A 719 26.93 9.49 -24.11
C LEU A 719 25.93 8.63 -23.34
N ALA A 720 26.42 7.61 -22.66
CA ALA A 720 25.87 7.10 -21.41
C ALA A 720 27.00 7.21 -20.37
N ASN A 721 26.66 7.49 -19.10
CA ASN A 721 27.64 7.54 -18.03
C ASN A 721 27.89 6.15 -17.43
N ARG A 722 28.96 6.04 -16.65
CA ARG A 722 29.29 4.84 -15.88
C ARG A 722 28.11 4.30 -15.08
N GLY A 723 27.34 5.16 -14.40
CA GLY A 723 26.16 4.75 -13.63
C GLY A 723 25.12 4.03 -14.48
N TRP A 724 24.75 4.59 -15.64
CA TRP A 724 23.79 3.98 -16.58
C TRP A 724 24.31 2.65 -17.13
N SER A 725 25.60 2.54 -17.43
CA SER A 725 26.21 1.29 -17.91
C SER A 725 26.36 0.22 -16.82
N GLU A 726 26.71 0.58 -15.59
CA GLU A 726 26.76 -0.37 -14.45
C GLU A 726 25.35 -0.82 -14.03
N PHE A 727 24.34 0.04 -14.17
CA PHE A 727 22.95 -0.29 -13.91
C PHE A 727 22.40 -1.29 -14.95
N THR A 728 22.58 -1.03 -16.25
CA THR A 728 21.99 -1.82 -17.35
C THR A 728 22.83 -2.98 -17.85
N GLY A 729 24.16 -2.93 -17.63
CA GLY A 729 25.13 -3.85 -18.26
C GLY A 729 25.45 -3.55 -19.72
N LEU A 730 25.07 -2.37 -20.24
CA LEU A 730 25.21 -1.98 -21.66
C LEU A 730 26.07 -0.71 -21.83
N GLU A 731 26.76 -0.58 -22.97
CA GLU A 731 27.46 0.67 -23.32
C GLU A 731 26.49 1.83 -23.61
N GLY A 732 25.28 1.54 -24.15
CA GLY A 732 24.21 2.53 -24.30
C GLY A 732 24.42 3.57 -25.40
N LEU A 733 25.37 3.33 -26.31
CA LEU A 733 25.78 4.25 -27.38
C LEU A 733 25.27 3.83 -28.77
N GLY A 734 24.82 2.58 -28.94
CA GLY A 734 24.12 2.13 -30.14
C GLY A 734 22.60 2.22 -29.98
N ASP A 735 21.89 1.22 -30.49
CA ASP A 735 20.43 1.07 -30.32
C ASP A 735 20.07 0.00 -29.28
N GLU A 736 21.04 -0.70 -28.68
CA GLU A 736 20.83 -1.79 -27.70
C GLU A 736 20.06 -1.36 -26.44
N TRP A 737 20.08 -0.07 -26.09
CA TRP A 737 19.27 0.48 -25.01
C TRP A 737 17.76 0.33 -25.26
N ARG A 738 17.30 0.28 -26.53
CA ARG A 738 15.90 0.02 -26.88
C ARG A 738 15.46 -1.38 -26.47
N GLU A 739 16.38 -2.34 -26.45
CA GLU A 739 16.13 -3.73 -26.03
C GLU A 739 16.15 -3.90 -24.50
N ALA A 740 16.64 -2.90 -23.76
CA ALA A 740 16.56 -2.83 -22.30
C ALA A 740 15.24 -2.23 -21.79
N LEU A 741 14.48 -1.53 -22.64
CA LEU A 741 13.11 -1.12 -22.33
C LEU A 741 12.19 -2.35 -22.22
N HIS A 742 11.37 -2.40 -21.17
CA HIS A 742 10.35 -3.44 -21.00
C HIS A 742 9.41 -3.49 -22.22
N PRO A 743 8.99 -4.67 -22.71
CA PRO A 743 8.18 -4.80 -23.93
C PRO A 743 6.95 -3.88 -23.98
N ASP A 744 6.13 -3.85 -22.93
CA ASP A 744 4.89 -3.05 -22.89
C ASP A 744 5.15 -1.53 -22.88
N ASP A 745 6.25 -1.08 -22.29
CA ASP A 745 6.57 0.35 -22.13
C ASP A 745 7.28 0.92 -23.36
N ARG A 746 7.89 0.05 -24.16
CA ARG A 746 8.81 0.39 -25.26
C ARG A 746 8.19 1.32 -26.29
N ASP A 747 7.01 0.99 -26.80
CA ASP A 747 6.38 1.75 -27.88
C ASP A 747 5.89 3.13 -27.40
N ALA A 748 5.43 3.22 -26.15
CA ALA A 748 5.03 4.47 -25.52
C ALA A 748 6.24 5.39 -25.23
N TYR A 749 7.33 4.83 -24.69
CA TYR A 749 8.59 5.55 -24.50
C TYR A 749 9.13 6.06 -25.84
N LEU A 750 9.21 5.19 -26.86
CA LEU A 750 9.79 5.56 -28.16
C LEU A 750 8.97 6.64 -28.86
N ALA A 751 7.63 6.59 -28.82
CA ALA A 751 6.78 7.63 -29.37
C ALA A 751 7.03 9.00 -28.70
N THR A 752 7.15 9.03 -27.36
CA THR A 752 7.46 10.24 -26.59
C THR A 752 8.84 10.79 -26.93
N PHE A 753 9.87 9.93 -26.94
CA PHE A 753 11.25 10.29 -27.26
C PHE A 753 11.39 10.81 -28.70
N GLU A 754 10.77 10.15 -29.68
CA GLU A 754 10.79 10.57 -31.08
C GLU A 754 9.97 11.85 -31.32
N GLN A 755 8.98 12.16 -30.48
CA GLN A 755 8.29 13.45 -30.50
C GLN A 755 9.18 14.57 -29.94
N ALA A 756 9.70 14.40 -28.72
CA ALA A 756 10.58 15.39 -28.10
C ALA A 756 11.83 15.69 -28.96
N THR A 757 12.40 14.67 -29.61
CA THR A 757 13.52 14.82 -30.56
C THR A 757 13.16 15.62 -31.81
N ARG A 758 11.91 15.53 -32.31
CA ARG A 758 11.43 16.30 -33.47
C ARG A 758 11.10 17.74 -33.13
N ASP A 759 10.44 17.94 -31.98
CA ASP A 759 9.89 19.23 -31.58
C ASP A 759 10.94 20.09 -30.85
N GLY A 760 11.99 19.46 -30.29
CA GLY A 760 13.10 20.13 -29.59
C GLY A 760 12.79 20.49 -28.13
N GLU A 761 11.74 19.88 -27.58
CA GLU A 761 11.18 20.16 -26.25
C GLU A 761 11.69 19.17 -25.18
N PRO A 762 11.62 19.50 -23.87
CA PRO A 762 11.90 18.56 -22.80
C PRO A 762 10.78 17.51 -22.66
N PHE A 763 11.09 16.38 -22.05
CA PHE A 763 10.09 15.39 -21.66
C PHE A 763 10.49 14.70 -20.35
N ASP A 764 9.47 14.25 -19.62
CA ASP A 764 9.60 13.38 -18.46
C ASP A 764 8.80 12.11 -18.71
N THR A 765 9.27 10.98 -18.18
CA THR A 765 8.56 9.71 -18.31
C THR A 765 9.03 8.71 -17.25
N GLU A 766 8.11 7.86 -16.79
CA GLU A 766 8.42 6.73 -15.92
C GLU A 766 8.21 5.41 -16.68
N TYR A 767 9.20 4.53 -16.66
CA TYR A 767 9.19 3.28 -17.43
C TYR A 767 10.06 2.20 -16.78
N ARG A 768 9.87 0.94 -17.16
CA ARG A 768 10.65 -0.19 -16.67
C ARG A 768 11.91 -0.40 -17.52
N LEU A 769 13.08 -0.24 -16.91
CA LEU A 769 14.40 -0.44 -17.51
C LEU A 769 15.05 -1.72 -16.98
N ARG A 770 15.60 -2.55 -17.87
CA ARG A 770 16.32 -3.78 -17.51
C ARG A 770 17.70 -3.46 -16.93
N ARG A 771 18.02 -4.08 -15.79
CA ARG A 771 19.31 -4.03 -15.11
C ARG A 771 20.27 -5.13 -15.59
N ALA A 772 21.54 -5.02 -15.21
CA ALA A 772 22.62 -5.95 -15.55
C ALA A 772 22.39 -7.39 -15.03
N ASP A 773 21.58 -7.55 -13.97
CA ASP A 773 21.13 -8.84 -13.43
C ASP A 773 19.93 -9.43 -14.18
N GLY A 774 19.35 -8.69 -15.13
CA GLY A 774 18.19 -9.08 -15.92
C GLY A 774 16.84 -8.65 -15.33
N ALA A 775 16.79 -8.14 -14.10
CA ALA A 775 15.56 -7.63 -13.49
C ALA A 775 15.12 -6.31 -14.14
N TYR A 776 13.82 -6.02 -14.12
CA TYR A 776 13.30 -4.71 -14.52
C TYR A 776 13.02 -3.85 -13.28
N HIS A 777 13.48 -2.61 -13.32
CA HIS A 777 13.24 -1.60 -12.28
C HIS A 777 12.46 -0.42 -12.88
N TRP A 778 11.54 0.15 -12.11
CA TRP A 778 10.92 1.43 -12.46
C TRP A 778 11.94 2.57 -12.38
N VAL A 779 12.07 3.31 -13.47
CA VAL A 779 13.00 4.43 -13.61
C VAL A 779 12.21 5.67 -14.03
N LEU A 780 12.41 6.77 -13.29
CA LEU A 780 11.93 8.10 -13.63
C LEU A 780 13.02 8.83 -14.40
N GLU A 781 12.71 9.26 -15.62
CA GLU A 781 13.61 10.04 -16.46
C GLU A 781 13.14 11.48 -16.61
N HIS A 782 14.09 12.41 -16.46
CA HIS A 782 13.96 13.82 -16.78
C HIS A 782 14.92 14.18 -17.91
N ALA A 783 14.40 14.53 -19.09
CA ALA A 783 15.18 14.79 -20.30
C ALA A 783 14.97 16.21 -20.83
N VAL A 784 16.06 16.95 -21.07
CA VAL A 784 16.02 18.35 -21.52
C VAL A 784 16.84 18.62 -22.79
N PRO A 785 16.39 19.54 -23.65
CA PRO A 785 17.08 19.86 -24.90
C PRO A 785 18.37 20.65 -24.67
N ILE A 786 19.41 20.29 -25.42
CA ILE A 786 20.70 20.96 -25.46
C ILE A 786 20.61 22.07 -26.52
N GLY A 787 20.49 23.32 -26.08
CA GLY A 787 20.23 24.47 -26.97
C GLY A 787 18.74 24.64 -27.28
N HIS A 788 18.37 25.73 -27.97
CA HIS A 788 16.98 26.11 -28.19
C HIS A 788 16.71 26.48 -29.66
N GLY A 789 15.54 26.08 -30.18
CA GLY A 789 15.10 26.41 -31.54
C GLY A 789 16.11 26.00 -32.60
N ALA A 790 16.62 26.97 -33.38
CA ALA A 790 17.59 26.74 -34.44
C ALA A 790 18.97 26.22 -33.96
N GLU A 791 19.24 26.24 -32.65
CA GLU A 791 20.48 25.74 -32.04
C GLU A 791 20.32 24.36 -31.38
N PHE A 792 19.20 23.65 -31.60
CA PHE A 792 18.96 22.32 -31.01
C PHE A 792 20.06 21.30 -31.38
N GLY A 793 20.70 20.76 -30.33
CA GLY A 793 21.85 19.86 -30.41
C GLY A 793 21.55 18.39 -30.13
N GLY A 794 20.38 18.06 -29.57
CA GLY A 794 20.03 16.78 -28.96
C GLY A 794 19.52 16.96 -27.53
N HIS A 795 19.37 15.88 -26.76
CA HIS A 795 18.90 15.91 -25.36
C HIS A 795 20.00 15.47 -24.39
N VAL A 796 19.87 15.88 -23.13
CA VAL A 796 20.54 15.25 -21.99
C VAL A 796 19.48 14.82 -20.98
N ALA A 797 19.62 13.62 -20.43
CA ALA A 797 18.65 13.03 -19.52
C ALA A 797 19.32 12.52 -18.25
N SER A 798 18.61 12.66 -17.13
CA SER A 798 18.93 12.04 -15.85
C SER A 798 17.81 11.07 -15.50
N CYS A 799 18.15 9.80 -15.30
CA CYS A 799 17.24 8.74 -14.90
C CYS A 799 17.54 8.33 -13.44
N VAL A 800 16.49 8.22 -12.63
CA VAL A 800 16.53 7.86 -11.21
C VAL A 800 15.82 6.53 -11.02
N ASP A 801 16.44 5.59 -10.32
CA ASP A 801 15.77 4.36 -9.90
C ASP A 801 14.70 4.71 -8.84
N VAL A 802 13.43 4.51 -9.19
CA VAL A 802 12.28 4.73 -8.32
C VAL A 802 11.60 3.39 -7.96
N ASN A 803 12.28 2.27 -8.20
CA ASN A 803 11.72 0.94 -7.96
C ASN A 803 11.38 0.71 -6.48
N GLU A 804 12.13 1.28 -5.53
CA GLU A 804 11.77 1.21 -4.10
C GLU A 804 10.47 1.96 -3.79
N ARG A 805 10.23 3.13 -4.42
CA ARG A 805 8.98 3.90 -4.31
C ARG A 805 7.80 3.08 -4.82
N TYR A 806 7.98 2.36 -5.92
CA TYR A 806 6.97 1.46 -6.49
C TYR A 806 6.76 0.20 -5.66
N GLN A 807 7.82 -0.47 -5.20
CA GLN A 807 7.72 -1.64 -4.33
C GLN A 807 7.02 -1.31 -3.01
N GLU A 808 7.31 -0.16 -2.39
CA GLU A 808 6.64 0.27 -1.17
C GLU A 808 5.17 0.65 -1.41
N SER A 809 4.86 1.36 -2.51
CA SER A 809 3.48 1.66 -2.88
C SER A 809 2.66 0.39 -3.14
N GLU A 810 3.25 -0.61 -3.80
CA GLU A 810 2.58 -1.89 -4.11
C GLU A 810 2.43 -2.75 -2.85
N ARG A 811 3.43 -2.76 -1.96
CA ARG A 811 3.35 -3.38 -0.64
C ARG A 811 2.22 -2.78 0.21
N GLN A 812 2.09 -1.46 0.21
CA GLN A 812 0.99 -0.76 0.88
C GLN A 812 -0.36 -1.08 0.23
N ARG A 813 -0.45 -1.10 -1.11
CA ARG A 813 -1.66 -1.48 -1.86
C ARG A 813 -2.12 -2.89 -1.51
N LEU A 814 -1.22 -3.87 -1.51
CA LEU A 814 -1.54 -5.26 -1.17
C LEU A 814 -1.96 -5.41 0.30
N LEU A 815 -1.26 -4.75 1.23
CA LEU A 815 -1.63 -4.77 2.65
C LEU A 815 -2.98 -4.09 2.93
N ALA A 816 -3.37 -3.08 2.14
CA ALA A 816 -4.69 -2.45 2.20
C ALA A 816 -5.78 -3.32 1.56
N GLN A 817 -5.48 -4.01 0.44
CA GLN A 817 -6.38 -5.00 -0.17
C GLN A 817 -6.63 -6.17 0.78
N VAL A 818 -5.59 -6.74 1.40
CA VAL A 818 -5.70 -7.78 2.43
C VAL A 818 -6.56 -7.32 3.61
N GLY A 819 -6.32 -6.11 4.14
CA GLY A 819 -7.15 -5.55 5.22
C GLY A 819 -8.62 -5.46 4.82
N THR A 820 -8.90 -4.83 3.68
CA THR A 820 -10.25 -4.68 3.13
C THR A 820 -10.93 -6.04 2.89
N ALA A 821 -10.21 -7.02 2.36
CA ALA A 821 -10.70 -8.37 2.09
C ALA A 821 -11.04 -9.15 3.37
N LEU A 822 -10.24 -8.98 4.42
CA LEU A 822 -10.46 -9.56 5.75
C LEU A 822 -11.62 -8.88 6.50
N ASP A 823 -11.74 -7.55 6.43
CA ASP A 823 -12.76 -6.77 7.15
C ASP A 823 -14.16 -6.94 6.54
N THR A 824 -14.25 -7.04 5.21
CA THR A 824 -15.54 -7.09 4.48
C THR A 824 -16.20 -8.47 4.44
N ALA A 825 -15.47 -9.55 4.75
CA ALA A 825 -16.06 -10.87 4.97
C ALA A 825 -16.51 -11.02 6.43
N THR A 826 -17.64 -11.71 6.68
CA THR A 826 -18.20 -11.80 8.05
C THR A 826 -17.75 -13.06 8.79
N GLY A 827 -17.87 -14.23 8.16
CA GLY A 827 -17.51 -15.53 8.73
C GLY A 827 -16.06 -15.96 8.48
N VAL A 828 -15.55 -16.82 9.36
CA VAL A 828 -14.16 -17.36 9.33
C VAL A 828 -13.78 -17.89 7.95
N ARG A 829 -14.57 -18.79 7.35
CA ARG A 829 -14.27 -19.40 6.05
C ARG A 829 -14.16 -18.35 4.94
N GLN A 830 -15.11 -17.41 4.87
CA GLN A 830 -15.09 -16.31 3.87
C GLN A 830 -13.86 -15.41 4.01
N ARG A 831 -13.40 -15.11 5.23
CA ARG A 831 -12.18 -14.30 5.44
C ARG A 831 -10.94 -15.04 4.93
N LEU A 832 -10.85 -16.35 5.20
CA LEU A 832 -9.72 -17.17 4.73
C LEU A 832 -9.75 -17.39 3.21
N ASP A 833 -10.92 -17.62 2.60
CA ASP A 833 -11.04 -17.74 1.14
C ASP A 833 -10.70 -16.42 0.43
N ARG A 834 -11.13 -15.27 0.97
CA ARG A 834 -10.76 -13.95 0.42
C ARG A 834 -9.28 -13.62 0.60
N LEU A 835 -8.69 -13.97 1.74
CA LEU A 835 -7.24 -13.87 1.96
C LEU A 835 -6.47 -14.68 0.91
N ILE A 836 -6.86 -15.93 0.70
CA ILE A 836 -6.26 -16.81 -0.31
C ILE A 836 -6.47 -16.27 -1.74
N GLY A 837 -7.65 -15.72 -2.04
CA GLY A 837 -7.92 -15.04 -3.31
C GLY A 837 -6.93 -13.92 -3.57
N VAL A 838 -6.83 -12.95 -2.65
CA VAL A 838 -5.88 -11.82 -2.77
C VAL A 838 -4.42 -12.29 -2.91
N LEU A 839 -4.01 -13.36 -2.21
CA LEU A 839 -2.66 -13.93 -2.32
C LEU A 839 -2.37 -14.56 -3.69
N ILE A 840 -3.37 -15.15 -4.35
CA ILE A 840 -3.23 -15.76 -5.68
C ILE A 840 -3.38 -14.70 -6.78
N ASP A 841 -4.36 -13.80 -6.66
CA ASP A 841 -4.64 -12.73 -7.63
C ASP A 841 -3.49 -11.71 -7.71
N SER A 842 -2.78 -11.48 -6.59
CA SER A 842 -1.55 -10.68 -6.52
C SER A 842 -0.28 -11.45 -6.92
N GLN A 843 -0.39 -12.72 -7.32
CA GLN A 843 0.71 -13.61 -7.68
C GLN A 843 1.73 -13.85 -6.54
N LEU A 844 1.35 -13.61 -5.27
CA LEU A 844 2.16 -13.94 -4.09
C LEU A 844 2.17 -15.45 -3.80
N ALA A 845 1.27 -16.22 -4.42
CA ALA A 845 1.30 -17.69 -4.44
C ALA A 845 0.61 -18.27 -5.68
N ASP A 846 1.16 -19.38 -6.20
CA ASP A 846 0.49 -20.28 -7.15
C ASP A 846 -0.58 -21.14 -6.45
N GLY A 847 -0.50 -21.30 -5.12
CA GLY A 847 -1.49 -21.97 -4.30
C GLY A 847 -1.29 -21.76 -2.81
N CYS A 848 -2.38 -21.79 -2.05
CA CYS A 848 -2.40 -21.59 -0.61
C CYS A 848 -3.27 -22.63 0.10
N ALA A 849 -2.91 -22.98 1.34
CA ALA A 849 -3.77 -23.72 2.26
C ALA A 849 -3.62 -23.16 3.68
N VAL A 850 -4.73 -22.78 4.31
CA VAL A 850 -4.78 -22.44 5.74
C VAL A 850 -5.25 -23.66 6.51
N THR A 851 -4.46 -24.14 7.46
CA THR A 851 -4.73 -25.36 8.24
C THR A 851 -4.66 -25.11 9.73
N ARG A 852 -5.53 -25.74 10.52
CA ARG A 852 -5.56 -25.62 11.99
C ARG A 852 -5.38 -27.00 12.62
N VAL A 853 -4.55 -27.07 13.64
CA VAL A 853 -4.41 -28.28 14.46
C VAL A 853 -5.57 -28.33 15.45
N THR A 854 -6.23 -29.49 15.53
CA THR A 854 -7.30 -29.77 16.51
C THR A 854 -6.72 -30.23 17.85
N ASP A 855 -7.53 -30.22 18.90
CA ASP A 855 -7.11 -30.66 20.25
C ASP A 855 -6.65 -32.14 20.29
N ALA A 856 -7.07 -32.94 19.31
CA ALA A 856 -6.62 -34.32 19.08
C ALA A 856 -5.28 -34.42 18.33
N GLY A 857 -4.61 -33.30 18.04
CA GLY A 857 -3.35 -33.22 17.28
C GLY A 857 -3.50 -33.39 15.77
N VAL A 858 -4.73 -33.49 15.24
CA VAL A 858 -4.99 -33.72 13.80
C VAL A 858 -5.07 -32.37 13.07
N PRO A 859 -4.29 -32.13 12.00
CA PRO A 859 -4.40 -30.93 11.18
C PRO A 859 -5.62 -31.02 10.25
N VAL A 860 -6.43 -29.95 10.23
CA VAL A 860 -7.63 -29.81 9.39
C VAL A 860 -7.48 -28.58 8.50
N THR A 861 -7.68 -28.75 7.19
CA THR A 861 -7.62 -27.64 6.23
C THR A 861 -8.87 -26.78 6.33
N MET A 862 -8.70 -25.53 6.79
CA MET A 862 -9.80 -24.57 6.93
C MET A 862 -10.16 -23.91 5.60
N ALA A 863 -9.17 -23.61 4.75
CA ALA A 863 -9.34 -23.07 3.40
C ALA A 863 -8.17 -23.45 2.50
N HIS A 864 -8.39 -23.56 1.19
CA HIS A 864 -7.34 -23.77 0.18
C HIS A 864 -7.78 -23.31 -1.21
N ALA A 865 -6.84 -22.90 -2.07
CA ALA A 865 -7.05 -22.71 -3.51
C ALA A 865 -5.70 -22.76 -4.28
N GLY A 866 -5.77 -22.81 -5.61
CA GLY A 866 -4.59 -22.88 -6.48
C GLY A 866 -3.93 -24.27 -6.50
N VAL A 867 -2.61 -24.29 -6.72
CA VAL A 867 -1.79 -25.51 -6.71
C VAL A 867 -1.85 -26.20 -5.34
N ALA A 868 -1.95 -27.52 -5.33
CA ALA A 868 -2.04 -28.30 -4.09
C ALA A 868 -0.81 -28.08 -3.19
N VAL A 869 -1.06 -27.58 -1.97
CA VAL A 869 -0.05 -27.32 -0.94
C VAL A 869 -0.08 -28.43 0.11
N THR A 870 1.08 -28.97 0.48
CA THR A 870 1.22 -29.89 1.61
C THR A 870 1.19 -29.09 2.91
N PRO A 871 0.22 -29.30 3.83
CA PRO A 871 0.19 -28.61 5.12
C PRO A 871 1.43 -28.93 5.96
N VAL A 872 2.02 -27.91 6.59
CA VAL A 872 3.13 -28.06 7.54
C VAL A 872 2.84 -27.20 8.78
N ALA A 873 2.89 -27.81 9.96
CA ALA A 873 2.78 -27.07 11.21
C ALA A 873 4.11 -26.41 11.56
N VAL A 874 4.11 -25.09 11.78
CA VAL A 874 5.26 -24.30 12.23
C VAL A 874 4.82 -23.31 13.32
N GLU A 875 5.71 -23.00 14.25
CA GLU A 875 5.46 -21.97 15.28
C GLU A 875 5.96 -20.58 14.86
N GLU A 876 6.92 -20.50 13.93
CA GLU A 876 7.52 -19.26 13.42
C GLU A 876 7.42 -19.19 11.89
N PRO A 877 7.36 -17.98 11.27
CA PRO A 877 7.42 -17.81 9.82
C PRO A 877 8.64 -18.50 9.21
N THR A 878 8.40 -19.51 8.36
CA THR A 878 9.44 -20.43 7.90
C THR A 878 9.40 -20.63 6.38
N LEU A 879 10.52 -20.38 5.72
CA LEU A 879 10.76 -20.83 4.35
C LEU A 879 11.08 -22.34 4.39
N ILE A 880 10.17 -23.19 3.89
CA ILE A 880 10.30 -24.66 3.91
C ILE A 880 11.17 -25.15 2.74
N SER A 881 11.02 -24.50 1.59
CA SER A 881 11.83 -24.70 0.39
C SER A 881 11.88 -23.39 -0.40
N PRO A 882 12.71 -23.27 -1.46
CA PRO A 882 12.66 -22.10 -2.34
C PRO A 882 11.27 -21.84 -2.96
N THR A 883 10.37 -22.84 -2.99
CA THR A 883 9.04 -22.74 -3.61
C THR A 883 7.88 -22.90 -2.61
N GLN A 884 8.16 -23.01 -1.31
CA GLN A 884 7.13 -23.21 -0.27
C GLN A 884 7.50 -22.51 1.05
N MET A 885 6.54 -21.78 1.63
CA MET A 885 6.65 -21.22 2.98
C MET A 885 5.44 -21.55 3.87
N ALA A 886 5.61 -21.50 5.18
CA ALA A 886 4.54 -21.61 6.16
C ALA A 886 4.60 -20.48 7.20
N LEU A 887 3.43 -19.97 7.55
CA LEU A 887 3.21 -18.71 8.25
C LEU A 887 2.17 -18.94 9.38
N PRO A 888 2.55 -18.81 10.65
CA PRO A 888 1.62 -18.99 11.76
C PRO A 888 0.66 -17.79 11.85
N LEU A 889 -0.64 -18.04 11.71
CA LEU A 889 -1.68 -17.02 11.91
C LEU A 889 -1.86 -16.83 13.43
N ARG A 890 -1.24 -15.78 13.97
CA ARG A 890 -1.12 -15.56 15.42
C ARG A 890 -2.07 -14.49 15.94
N ALA A 891 -2.55 -14.68 17.17
CA ALA A 891 -3.22 -13.65 17.95
C ALA A 891 -3.00 -13.90 19.44
N ARG A 892 -2.86 -12.83 20.25
CA ARG A 892 -2.72 -12.87 21.73
C ARG A 892 -1.52 -13.67 22.28
N GLY A 893 -0.69 -14.26 21.41
CA GLY A 893 0.42 -15.16 21.73
C GLY A 893 0.27 -16.56 21.12
N ASP A 894 -0.97 -16.97 20.85
CA ASP A 894 -1.31 -18.30 20.35
C ASP A 894 -1.27 -18.39 18.82
N VAL A 895 -1.08 -19.61 18.30
CA VAL A 895 -1.17 -19.92 16.86
C VAL A 895 -2.55 -20.50 16.57
N LEU A 896 -3.40 -19.73 15.88
CA LEU A 896 -4.79 -20.13 15.58
C LEU A 896 -4.90 -21.06 14.37
N ALA A 897 -4.01 -20.89 13.41
CA ALA A 897 -3.86 -21.70 12.21
C ALA A 897 -2.47 -21.45 11.59
N VAL A 898 -2.12 -22.19 10.54
CA VAL A 898 -0.92 -21.98 9.72
C VAL A 898 -1.34 -21.82 8.26
N LEU A 899 -1.01 -20.67 7.67
CA LEU A 899 -1.08 -20.42 6.23
C LEU A 899 0.17 -21.01 5.57
N THR A 900 -0.01 -21.98 4.68
CA THR A 900 1.07 -22.54 3.86
C THR A 900 0.88 -22.05 2.42
N MET A 901 1.95 -21.59 1.78
CA MET A 901 1.94 -20.99 0.44
C MET A 901 2.98 -21.66 -0.46
N ASN A 902 2.63 -21.91 -1.72
CA ASN A 902 3.52 -22.37 -2.78
C ASN A 902 3.66 -21.30 -3.86
N GLY A 903 4.86 -21.12 -4.42
CA GLY A 903 5.15 -20.15 -5.48
C GLY A 903 6.35 -20.53 -6.35
N ALA A 904 6.55 -19.82 -7.46
CA ALA A 904 7.61 -20.09 -8.43
C ALA A 904 9.03 -20.05 -7.85
N GLU A 905 9.35 -19.03 -7.04
CA GLU A 905 10.49 -19.00 -6.11
C GLU A 905 10.28 -17.86 -5.09
N TYR A 906 10.75 -18.02 -3.85
CA TYR A 906 10.52 -17.11 -2.71
C TYR A 906 11.83 -16.67 -2.05
N CYS A 907 11.88 -15.40 -1.62
CA CYS A 907 13.00 -14.81 -0.88
C CYS A 907 12.59 -14.26 0.50
N GLU A 908 13.56 -13.75 1.27
CA GLU A 908 13.32 -13.18 2.61
C GLU A 908 12.36 -11.98 2.61
N ARG A 909 12.30 -11.20 1.50
CA ARG A 909 11.34 -10.08 1.37
C ARG A 909 9.90 -10.58 1.27
N ASP A 910 9.69 -11.68 0.55
CA ASP A 910 8.36 -12.30 0.39
C ASP A 910 7.91 -12.91 1.72
N LEU A 911 8.81 -13.58 2.44
CA LEU A 911 8.54 -14.09 3.79
C LEU A 911 8.18 -12.94 4.77
N ALA A 912 8.88 -11.81 4.70
CA ALA A 912 8.59 -10.64 5.54
C ALA A 912 7.24 -9.97 5.22
N LEU A 913 6.87 -9.88 3.94
CA LEU A 913 5.56 -9.38 3.49
C LEU A 913 4.44 -10.34 3.89
N ALA A 914 4.62 -11.63 3.61
CA ALA A 914 3.64 -12.67 3.94
C ALA A 914 3.48 -12.85 5.45
N THR A 915 4.51 -12.55 6.26
CA THR A 915 4.40 -12.45 7.74
C THR A 915 3.48 -11.29 8.15
N GLN A 916 3.66 -10.08 7.60
CA GLN A 916 2.76 -8.95 7.89
C GLN A 916 1.31 -9.21 7.46
N ILE A 917 1.10 -10.00 6.40
CA ILE A 917 -0.20 -10.49 5.98
C ILE A 917 -0.74 -11.54 6.98
N ALA A 918 0.10 -12.47 7.44
CA ALA A 918 -0.25 -13.51 8.41
C ALA A 918 -0.63 -12.96 9.79
N ASP A 919 0.05 -11.92 10.28
CA ASP A 919 -0.29 -11.24 11.54
C ASP A 919 -1.66 -10.56 11.46
N ARG A 920 -1.93 -9.83 10.37
CA ARG A 920 -3.25 -9.21 10.10
C ARG A 920 -4.34 -10.26 9.98
N ALA A 921 -4.07 -11.35 9.26
CA ALA A 921 -4.97 -12.48 9.10
C ALA A 921 -5.23 -13.20 10.43
N GLY A 922 -4.22 -13.33 11.31
CA GLY A 922 -4.35 -13.91 12.65
C GLY A 922 -5.29 -13.10 13.55
N ILE A 923 -5.13 -11.78 13.59
CA ILE A 923 -6.02 -10.87 14.33
C ILE A 923 -7.45 -10.90 13.76
N ALA A 924 -7.60 -10.89 12.43
CA ALA A 924 -8.91 -10.99 11.78
C ALA A 924 -9.58 -12.36 12.03
N LEU A 925 -8.79 -13.43 12.10
CA LEU A 925 -9.24 -14.79 12.42
C LEU A 925 -9.67 -14.93 13.89
N ASP A 926 -8.94 -14.34 14.83
CA ASP A 926 -9.31 -14.24 16.25
C ASP A 926 -10.67 -13.56 16.42
N ASN A 927 -10.82 -12.36 15.85
CA ASN A 927 -12.07 -11.60 15.89
C ASN A 927 -13.24 -12.38 15.23
N ALA A 928 -12.97 -13.13 14.15
CA ALA A 928 -13.98 -13.94 13.48
C ALA A 928 -14.36 -15.22 14.26
N LEU A 929 -13.41 -15.84 14.95
CA LEU A 929 -13.65 -17.00 15.83
C LEU A 929 -14.41 -16.58 17.09
N LEU A 930 -14.03 -15.46 17.71
CA LEU A 930 -14.72 -14.90 18.88
C LEU A 930 -16.14 -14.45 18.52
N LEU A 931 -16.33 -13.77 17.38
CA LEU A 931 -17.68 -13.44 16.90
C LEU A 931 -18.49 -14.71 16.60
N ALA A 932 -17.87 -15.77 16.09
CA ALA A 932 -18.53 -17.06 15.88
C ALA A 932 -18.86 -17.77 17.20
N GLU A 933 -18.06 -17.62 18.26
CA GLU A 933 -18.33 -18.16 19.60
C GLU A 933 -19.38 -17.33 20.35
N GLU A 934 -19.35 -16.00 20.24
CA GLU A 934 -20.42 -15.12 20.71
C GLU A 934 -21.71 -15.42 19.97
N GLN A 935 -21.69 -15.63 18.64
CA GLN A 935 -22.86 -16.08 17.88
C GLN A 935 -23.24 -17.53 18.17
N ALA A 936 -22.31 -18.41 18.58
CA ALA A 936 -22.62 -19.77 19.03
C ALA A 936 -23.17 -19.78 20.46
N THR A 937 -22.86 -18.77 21.28
CA THR A 937 -23.38 -18.59 22.65
C THR A 937 -24.67 -17.79 22.65
N ALA A 938 -24.82 -16.84 21.72
CA ALA A 938 -26.08 -16.31 21.21
C ALA A 938 -26.72 -17.24 20.14
N ARG A 939 -26.26 -18.50 20.07
CA ARG A 939 -26.99 -19.68 19.61
C ARG A 939 -26.89 -20.80 20.69
N ARG A 940 -26.56 -20.45 21.95
CA ARG A 940 -26.78 -21.21 23.22
C ARG A 940 -27.33 -20.38 24.44
N LEU A 941 -27.97 -19.21 24.29
CA LEU A 941 -28.71 -18.46 25.32
C LEU A 941 -30.26 -18.32 25.15
N THR A 942 -30.97 -18.75 24.09
CA THR A 942 -32.48 -18.69 24.05
C THR A 942 -33.37 -19.87 23.57
N LEU A 943 -32.96 -21.02 22.98
CA LEU A 943 -33.86 -22.21 22.80
C LEU A 943 -34.00 -23.16 24.03
N LEU A 944 -33.33 -22.87 25.14
CA LEU A 944 -33.76 -23.30 26.49
C LEU A 944 -34.75 -22.27 27.04
N GLN A 945 -34.70 -20.98 26.66
CA GLN A 945 -35.91 -20.13 26.78
C GLN A 945 -37.02 -20.66 25.86
N GLN A 946 -36.71 -21.37 24.76
CA GLN A 946 -37.72 -22.08 23.97
C GLN A 946 -38.22 -23.33 24.65
N ALA A 947 -37.36 -24.21 25.14
CA ALA A 947 -37.77 -25.34 25.94
C ALA A 947 -38.59 -24.88 27.15
N THR A 948 -38.09 -23.96 28.00
CA THR A 948 -38.83 -23.37 29.13
C THR A 948 -40.15 -22.70 28.70
N ALA A 949 -40.11 -21.81 27.70
CA ALA A 949 -41.29 -21.12 27.18
C ALA A 949 -42.00 -21.89 26.05
N ASP A 950 -41.83 -23.22 25.97
CA ASP A 950 -42.67 -24.19 25.25
C ASP A 950 -43.23 -25.23 26.25
N PHE A 951 -42.42 -25.78 27.17
CA PHE A 951 -42.80 -26.77 28.20
C PHE A 951 -43.92 -26.33 29.14
N SER A 952 -43.93 -25.11 29.68
CA SER A 952 -45.06 -24.64 30.50
C SER A 952 -46.39 -24.47 29.69
N ALA A 953 -46.32 -24.46 28.35
CA ALA A 953 -47.35 -24.63 27.32
C ALA A 953 -47.95 -26.03 27.20
N ALA A 954 -47.25 -27.04 27.73
CA ALA A 954 -47.74 -28.39 27.70
C ALA A 954 -48.91 -28.55 28.67
N THR A 955 -50.11 -28.62 28.10
CA THR A 955 -51.38 -28.71 28.82
C THR A 955 -51.61 -30.07 29.50
N SER A 956 -50.75 -31.06 29.21
CA SER A 956 -50.86 -32.46 29.65
C SER A 956 -49.50 -33.17 29.51
N PRO A 957 -49.27 -34.33 30.18
CA PRO A 957 -48.04 -35.10 30.06
C PRO A 957 -47.69 -35.48 28.62
N GLN A 958 -48.67 -35.92 27.83
CA GLN A 958 -48.49 -36.19 26.40
C GLN A 958 -47.95 -34.97 25.64
N ARG A 959 -48.46 -33.77 25.97
CA ARG A 959 -48.01 -32.51 25.39
C ARG A 959 -46.60 -32.10 25.85
N VAL A 960 -46.20 -32.49 27.07
CA VAL A 960 -44.81 -32.33 27.56
C VAL A 960 -43.92 -33.23 26.71
N ALA A 961 -44.26 -34.50 26.57
CA ALA A 961 -43.50 -35.47 25.80
C ALA A 961 -43.36 -35.10 24.32
N GLU A 962 -44.43 -34.63 23.66
CA GLU A 962 -44.38 -34.06 22.30
C GLU A 962 -43.43 -32.87 22.20
N THR A 963 -43.40 -32.00 23.22
CA THR A 963 -42.53 -30.81 23.26
C THR A 963 -41.07 -31.19 23.52
N VAL A 964 -40.81 -32.11 24.45
CA VAL A 964 -39.48 -32.69 24.70
C VAL A 964 -39.00 -33.39 23.43
N ALA A 965 -39.86 -34.15 22.76
CA ALA A 965 -39.54 -34.83 21.52
C ALA A 965 -39.45 -33.92 20.27
N THR A 966 -39.72 -32.62 20.43
CA THR A 966 -39.48 -31.60 19.40
C THR A 966 -38.16 -30.88 19.67
N HIS A 967 -37.90 -30.48 20.92
CA HIS A 967 -36.67 -29.78 21.28
C HIS A 967 -35.46 -30.71 21.45
N GLY A 968 -35.65 -31.95 21.90
CA GLY A 968 -34.61 -32.98 21.94
C GLY A 968 -34.14 -33.36 20.53
N ARG A 969 -35.06 -33.50 19.57
CA ARG A 969 -34.70 -33.75 18.16
C ARG A 969 -33.86 -32.61 17.60
N ARG A 970 -34.25 -31.36 17.82
CA ARG A 970 -33.40 -30.21 17.49
C ARG A 970 -32.05 -30.32 18.22
N LEU A 971 -32.05 -30.42 19.54
CA LEU A 971 -30.85 -30.33 20.40
C LEU A 971 -29.85 -31.49 20.26
N PHE A 972 -30.23 -32.61 19.67
CA PHE A 972 -29.42 -33.83 19.56
C PHE A 972 -29.48 -34.50 18.17
N LEU A 973 -29.99 -33.81 17.14
CA LEU A 973 -30.05 -34.29 15.75
C LEU A 973 -30.68 -35.70 15.61
N ASP A 974 -29.87 -36.68 15.22
CA ASP A 974 -30.29 -38.03 14.82
C ASP A 974 -30.25 -39.06 15.95
N HIS A 975 -29.96 -38.63 17.18
CA HIS A 975 -29.94 -39.50 18.35
C HIS A 975 -31.36 -39.91 18.76
N GLU A 976 -31.60 -41.21 18.92
CA GLU A 976 -32.87 -41.72 19.47
C GLU A 976 -33.03 -41.31 20.94
N PHE A 977 -34.24 -40.91 21.31
CA PHE A 977 -34.62 -40.65 22.69
C PHE A 977 -36.10 -41.01 22.91
N ALA A 978 -36.46 -41.39 24.13
CA ALA A 978 -37.83 -41.74 24.50
C ALA A 978 -38.26 -40.94 25.75
N VAL A 979 -39.54 -40.56 25.79
CA VAL A 979 -40.13 -39.85 26.93
C VAL A 979 -41.19 -40.74 27.58
N PHE A 980 -41.07 -40.95 28.89
CA PHE A 980 -41.89 -41.87 29.66
C PHE A 980 -42.69 -41.17 30.77
N GLU A 981 -43.80 -41.77 31.18
CA GLU A 981 -44.60 -41.40 32.35
C GLU A 981 -44.55 -42.51 33.40
N GLN A 982 -44.13 -42.18 34.63
CA GLN A 982 -44.17 -43.08 35.78
C GLN A 982 -45.58 -43.06 36.40
N ARG A 983 -46.45 -43.96 35.94
CA ARG A 983 -47.84 -44.09 36.45
C ARG A 983 -47.97 -44.96 37.70
N ASP A 984 -46.95 -45.78 37.94
CA ASP A 984 -46.80 -46.68 39.08
C ASP A 984 -45.36 -46.52 39.57
N PRO A 985 -45.09 -46.45 40.89
CA PRO A 985 -43.73 -46.46 41.43
C PRO A 985 -42.77 -47.47 40.76
N HIS A 986 -43.29 -48.60 40.26
CA HIS A 986 -42.52 -49.66 39.64
C HIS A 986 -42.57 -49.70 38.10
N ARG A 987 -43.24 -48.78 37.39
CA ARG A 987 -43.31 -48.85 35.92
C ARG A 987 -43.35 -47.50 35.20
N LEU A 988 -42.54 -47.42 34.15
CA LEU A 988 -42.60 -46.40 33.11
C LEU A 988 -43.48 -46.87 31.94
N GLU A 989 -44.36 -46.01 31.44
CA GLU A 989 -45.02 -46.18 30.13
C GLU A 989 -44.53 -45.12 29.15
N ALA A 990 -44.22 -45.48 27.91
CA ALA A 990 -43.79 -44.50 26.92
C ALA A 990 -44.95 -43.56 26.53
N LEU A 991 -44.69 -42.26 26.54
CA LEU A 991 -45.56 -41.23 25.98
C LEU A 991 -45.21 -40.93 24.51
N VAL A 992 -43.91 -40.82 24.22
CA VAL A 992 -43.40 -40.56 22.85
C VAL A 992 -42.06 -41.27 22.65
N VAL A 993 -41.97 -42.06 21.57
CA VAL A 993 -40.72 -42.64 21.03
C VAL A 993 -40.67 -42.28 19.53
N PRO A 994 -39.87 -41.29 19.10
CA PRO A 994 -39.74 -40.93 17.69
C PRO A 994 -38.78 -41.90 16.99
N GLY A 995 -39.29 -42.64 16.00
CA GLY A 995 -38.61 -43.83 15.48
C GLY A 995 -39.11 -45.07 16.23
N GLN A 996 -39.87 -45.93 15.56
CA GLN A 996 -40.47 -47.10 16.21
C GLN A 996 -39.48 -48.27 16.35
N GLN A 997 -38.68 -48.26 17.41
CA GLN A 997 -38.09 -49.50 17.93
C GLN A 997 -39.15 -50.29 18.71
N HIS A 998 -39.33 -51.57 18.38
CA HIS A 998 -40.24 -52.46 19.11
C HIS A 998 -39.62 -52.88 20.45
N GLY A 999 -40.26 -52.53 21.57
CA GLY A 999 -39.85 -52.99 22.91
C GLY A 999 -39.93 -51.92 23.99
N LEU A 1000 -39.64 -50.65 23.64
CA LEU A 1000 -39.58 -49.53 24.60
C LEU A 1000 -40.96 -48.96 24.99
N ASP A 1001 -42.08 -49.68 24.76
CA ASP A 1001 -43.42 -49.22 25.15
C ASP A 1001 -43.59 -49.11 26.68
N ARG A 1002 -42.87 -49.96 27.43
CA ARG A 1002 -42.91 -50.05 28.90
C ARG A 1002 -41.58 -50.53 29.45
N LEU A 1003 -41.14 -49.96 30.59
CA LEU A 1003 -39.94 -50.39 31.32
C LEU A 1003 -40.29 -50.63 32.81
N ASP A 1004 -39.77 -51.71 33.41
CA ASP A 1004 -40.05 -52.09 34.79
C ASP A 1004 -38.94 -51.62 35.73
N LEU A 1005 -39.25 -50.73 36.67
CA LEU A 1005 -38.27 -50.11 37.58
C LEU A 1005 -37.84 -51.05 38.73
N ARG A 1006 -38.10 -52.35 38.60
CA ARG A 1006 -37.61 -53.41 39.48
C ARG A 1006 -36.48 -54.22 38.84
N GLU A 1007 -36.19 -53.99 37.56
CA GLU A 1007 -35.05 -54.54 36.83
C GLU A 1007 -33.84 -53.61 37.06
N HIS A 1008 -32.73 -54.16 37.54
CA HIS A 1008 -31.53 -53.38 37.84
C HIS A 1008 -30.93 -52.86 36.53
N SER A 1009 -31.07 -51.57 36.31
CA SER A 1009 -30.83 -50.91 35.03
C SER A 1009 -30.42 -49.46 35.26
N PRO A 1010 -29.65 -48.87 34.33
CA PRO A 1010 -29.24 -47.46 34.44
C PRO A 1010 -30.45 -46.52 34.41
N ILE A 1011 -31.57 -46.95 33.83
CA ILE A 1011 -32.85 -46.22 33.83
C ILE A 1011 -33.52 -46.27 35.20
N ALA A 1012 -33.53 -47.43 35.88
CA ALA A 1012 -34.07 -47.55 37.23
C ALA A 1012 -33.28 -46.68 38.23
N ASP A 1013 -31.96 -46.67 38.13
CA ASP A 1013 -31.11 -45.92 39.05
C ASP A 1013 -31.12 -44.40 38.75
N ALA A 1014 -31.25 -43.98 37.48
CA ALA A 1014 -31.53 -42.58 37.13
C ALA A 1014 -32.86 -42.07 37.73
N VAL A 1015 -33.94 -42.87 37.61
CA VAL A 1015 -35.27 -42.53 38.13
C VAL A 1015 -35.30 -42.57 39.67
N GLY A 1016 -34.65 -43.55 40.29
CA GLY A 1016 -34.56 -43.68 41.74
C GLY A 1016 -33.67 -42.61 42.40
N GLY A 1017 -32.57 -42.23 41.75
CA GLY A 1017 -31.64 -41.20 42.22
C GLY A 1017 -32.06 -39.76 41.91
N LEU A 1018 -33.02 -39.55 40.99
CA LEU A 1018 -33.46 -38.24 40.49
C LEU A 1018 -32.30 -37.37 39.94
N MET A 1019 -31.27 -38.02 39.39
CA MET A 1019 -30.09 -37.35 38.80
C MET A 1019 -29.88 -37.78 37.35
N PRO A 1020 -29.44 -36.87 36.47
CA PRO A 1020 -29.03 -37.24 35.12
C PRO A 1020 -27.75 -38.06 35.18
N LEU A 1021 -27.79 -39.28 34.67
CA LEU A 1021 -26.59 -40.05 34.35
C LEU A 1021 -26.06 -39.61 32.98
N TRP A 1022 -24.75 -39.34 32.92
CA TRP A 1022 -24.01 -39.07 31.70
C TRP A 1022 -22.79 -39.99 31.69
N LEU A 1023 -22.55 -40.66 30.57
CA LEU A 1023 -21.46 -41.62 30.38
C LEU A 1023 -20.88 -41.42 28.99
N ASP A 1024 -19.55 -41.39 28.88
CA ASP A 1024 -18.86 -41.06 27.64
C ASP A 1024 -18.67 -42.27 26.70
N ARG A 1025 -19.03 -43.49 27.16
CA ARG A 1025 -19.01 -44.73 26.38
C ARG A 1025 -20.21 -45.62 26.72
N VAL A 1026 -20.69 -46.36 25.72
CA VAL A 1026 -21.72 -47.42 25.90
C VAL A 1026 -21.11 -48.71 26.43
N ASP A 1027 -19.81 -48.97 26.17
CA ASP A 1027 -19.12 -50.17 26.68
C ASP A 1027 -19.20 -50.28 28.21
N ASP A 1028 -19.12 -49.14 28.90
CA ASP A 1028 -19.06 -49.02 30.36
C ASP A 1028 -20.37 -49.47 31.04
N TRP A 1029 -21.51 -49.53 30.31
CA TRP A 1029 -22.77 -50.06 30.84
C TRP A 1029 -22.72 -51.56 31.10
N TYR A 1030 -22.05 -52.35 30.25
CA TYR A 1030 -22.12 -53.81 30.33
C TYR A 1030 -21.36 -54.40 31.53
N ASP A 1031 -20.43 -53.65 32.12
CA ASP A 1031 -19.72 -54.02 33.35
C ASP A 1031 -20.54 -53.68 34.63
N GLU A 1032 -21.42 -52.68 34.60
CA GLU A 1032 -22.24 -52.24 35.75
C GLU A 1032 -23.67 -52.81 35.73
N TYR A 1033 -24.28 -52.99 34.55
CA TYR A 1033 -25.65 -53.53 34.36
C TYR A 1033 -25.67 -54.68 33.34
N PRO A 1034 -25.15 -55.89 33.67
CA PRO A 1034 -24.90 -56.95 32.68
C PRO A 1034 -26.14 -57.62 32.07
N ASP A 1035 -27.33 -57.34 32.60
CA ASP A 1035 -28.63 -57.88 32.15
C ASP A 1035 -29.44 -56.87 31.31
N PHE A 1036 -28.87 -55.72 30.92
CA PHE A 1036 -29.50 -54.62 30.16
C PHE A 1036 -28.99 -54.51 28.72
#